data_AF-A0A9P9MGP1-F1
#
_entry.id   AF-A0A9P9MGP1-F1
#
_cell.length_a   1.000
_cell.length_b   1.000
_cell.length_c   1.000
_cell.angle_alpha   90.00
_cell.angle_beta   90.00
_cell.angle_gamma   90.00
#
_symmetry.space_group_name_H-M   'P 1'
#
loop_
_entity.id
_entity.type
_entity.pdbx_description
1 polymer ?
#
loop_
_entity_poly.entity_id
_entity_poly.type
_entity_poly.pdbx_seq_one_letter_code
_entity_poly.pdbx_strand_id
1 'polypeptide(L)'
;MSFEEYDEFLNFSPNFDSNGYSCSPSATIERHAISEQGDADTSNEASGDEDGLNDDGPSCHIEDDFSEGSFGDEEQVVVASDQYSWKIDHAKGDHKFKAQDFVATTKSTSFDGSQAIDILKKAGSRAAAADDEYIRSFFLDLLIIIGRPLKPITQPSNRFFDNITISFKNWRASYSAKHVHGLSFDLEHRTFRLATAATRESWYIVMHPIANAPEELLSRNERRKRREKSSQSSALHFHHAQFLASYIKEIFLIGELLGEGVEPSWKLDGHHTQKITFNKWTTFQEIFMQEWLEYVRHNTQDTFWAENQPAFHAYDYGANIEIDVAEQLRSVPKEARLRSVEEDSESDEESLDAEDSVFEYDERLSGEVPGAGSTSPVGYDYRSLFTGGLQQLRTELEQKYVLDSIDTVSYALAVDINCLDGRSPDPYSKLARCLLADRNMVLREFHGERDFTFYPLAFHPAYGNFSSPRPPAFLMDNLLAVMQENMSYQHNGASVLNYGYFQGYSNIKRSIRHGPDDLLATKGVATAALALPNRDGKLSARVSARRERLLQHLRGNLTPHDPESSKPFARERQRTERAIFEEEFAFRIEQVLSVQVSRLSDRSRGFSTVLTPIFQLIRFFLEEPQCYTHIFRSFRPSVFPGILASFANLFSQAIDSIFMRFEAAGSQGLCVALAEGVSALDRLGSYCFTGFPRSLMGSVLTPLGTIDGIEQGGWPFIDPRVLDLRGAGNFSLAQWPRHKNGRPILMHIASIAFHYGLEVAASCHSELWFNELGGLRVQGPSSADKFLKEVLLELWKPQMIAFVTYHFHRALNKGRRSEGLSSGQGTLQLLEDHREQVRRWTQAENPFSWEEYEPIFLLFSSGAASTPSVPSSRTRRDFAQDLYDSCIRCDQTAGRAFYSKNATWFSVLRAALRHTTVKTMSKDQWVGALTVAMLSCRIECMPGSYQSKLSYRRVIRLVGSAPSALAIAARPGSLKRAAIEAEHRAKRPANRRRVIDFGYSIPFNTIPQLIEDGFRQQEQNFRKGNQSILEHYQVARQCLGEWLGDPLCDLMLMIVLTLASLSVTPTIAPKARQFSVGPKKDSSMFAANLVTRMLWFSQPQCFPWDADAGGVLRVSEMTKKIEHKGVNNRVLRELGWVKVVHGNRDSPRNNELTLSDRDRLVQQRRELLRLRQDAVGFIRVIFRSYDSIWVERCSLIVKEE
;
A
#
# COMPACT_ATOMS: atom_id res chain seq x y z
N MET A 1 -22.91 -9.08 44.07
CA MET A 1 -23.23 -10.19 45.00
C MET A 1 -22.95 -11.48 44.22
N SER A 2 -22.41 -12.52 44.86
CA SER A 2 -22.15 -13.87 44.28
C SER A 2 -23.44 -14.75 44.37
N PHE A 3 -23.54 -15.98 43.84
CA PHE A 3 -22.60 -17.00 43.35
C PHE A 3 -22.93 -17.37 41.86
N GLU A 4 -22.20 -18.19 41.06
CA GLU A 4 -21.63 -19.54 41.26
C GLU A 4 -22.73 -20.59 41.61
N GLU A 5 -22.90 -21.78 41.00
CA GLU A 5 -22.23 -22.59 39.94
C GLU A 5 -23.32 -23.31 39.08
N TYR A 6 -23.10 -23.77 37.83
CA TYR A 6 -22.66 -25.12 37.36
C TYR A 6 -23.36 -26.35 38.04
N ASP A 7 -23.63 -27.52 37.42
CA ASP A 7 -23.01 -28.16 36.23
C ASP A 7 -23.86 -29.27 35.50
N GLU A 8 -23.31 -29.85 34.40
CA GLU A 8 -23.39 -31.21 33.78
C GLU A 8 -24.51 -32.28 34.08
N PHE A 9 -24.85 -33.31 33.26
CA PHE A 9 -24.81 -33.63 31.80
C PHE A 9 -25.49 -35.03 31.51
N LEU A 10 -25.50 -35.50 30.25
CA LEU A 10 -25.68 -36.90 29.72
C LEU A 10 -27.07 -37.63 29.64
N ASN A 11 -27.47 -37.89 28.38
CA ASN A 11 -27.94 -39.16 27.76
C ASN A 11 -29.12 -40.02 28.30
N PHE A 12 -30.09 -40.33 27.41
CA PHE A 12 -30.45 -41.73 27.05
C PHE A 12 -31.26 -41.84 25.72
N SER A 13 -31.27 -43.04 25.12
CA SER A 13 -32.03 -43.51 23.93
C SER A 13 -32.01 -45.06 23.95
N PRO A 14 -32.87 -45.85 23.24
CA PRO A 14 -33.47 -45.57 21.91
C PRO A 14 -34.90 -46.13 21.61
N ASN A 15 -35.34 -45.99 20.34
CA ASN A 15 -36.28 -46.83 19.52
C ASN A 15 -37.67 -47.28 20.03
N PHE A 16 -38.73 -47.06 19.22
CA PHE A 16 -39.32 -48.10 18.34
C PHE A 16 -40.38 -47.55 17.32
N ASP A 17 -40.76 -48.39 16.35
CA ASP A 17 -41.56 -48.15 15.12
C ASP A 17 -43.02 -47.63 15.34
N SER A 18 -43.79 -47.10 14.37
CA SER A 18 -44.14 -47.70 13.06
C SER A 18 -45.12 -46.85 12.22
N ASN A 19 -45.20 -47.15 10.91
CA ASN A 19 -46.23 -46.77 9.91
C ASN A 19 -46.43 -45.26 9.60
N GLY A 20 -46.66 -44.79 8.36
CA GLY A 20 -46.66 -45.44 7.04
C GLY A 20 -47.87 -45.03 6.18
N TYR A 21 -47.67 -44.60 4.93
CA TYR A 21 -48.55 -44.80 3.75
C TYR A 21 -47.90 -44.28 2.46
N SER A 22 -48.40 -44.73 1.31
CA SER A 22 -47.78 -44.60 -0.02
C SER A 22 -48.49 -43.60 -0.94
N CYS A 23 -47.77 -43.06 -1.94
CA CYS A 23 -48.17 -43.21 -3.36
C CYS A 23 -47.11 -42.72 -4.37
N SER A 24 -46.91 -43.54 -5.39
CA SER A 24 -46.37 -43.21 -6.73
C SER A 24 -47.25 -43.99 -7.73
N PRO A 25 -47.25 -43.75 -9.07
CA PRO A 25 -46.12 -44.21 -9.93
C PRO A 25 -45.94 -43.44 -11.27
N SER A 26 -45.06 -44.00 -12.13
CA SER A 26 -45.00 -43.84 -13.61
C SER A 26 -44.45 -42.51 -14.18
N ALA A 27 -43.76 -42.44 -15.33
CA ALA A 27 -43.03 -43.41 -16.20
C ALA A 27 -42.15 -42.59 -17.21
N THR A 28 -41.30 -43.09 -18.12
CA THR A 28 -41.03 -44.46 -18.60
C THR A 28 -39.55 -44.65 -19.04
N ILE A 29 -39.16 -45.91 -19.19
CA ILE A 29 -37.99 -46.55 -19.85
C ILE A 29 -37.52 -45.93 -21.19
N GLU A 30 -36.19 -45.81 -21.39
CA GLU A 30 -35.48 -46.63 -22.39
C GLU A 30 -34.02 -46.95 -22.02
N ARG A 31 -33.46 -48.02 -22.60
CA ARG A 31 -32.17 -48.65 -22.26
C ARG A 31 -31.27 -48.73 -23.49
N HIS A 32 -29.95 -48.83 -23.29
CA HIS A 32 -29.06 -49.86 -23.85
C HIS A 32 -27.58 -49.46 -23.60
N ALA A 33 -26.62 -50.36 -23.36
CA ALA A 33 -26.64 -51.71 -22.76
C ALA A 33 -25.19 -52.22 -22.57
N ILE A 34 -24.97 -53.05 -21.52
CA ILE A 34 -23.99 -54.16 -21.45
C ILE A 34 -22.49 -53.74 -21.50
N SER A 35 -21.66 -53.98 -20.47
CA SER A 35 -21.14 -55.28 -19.96
C SER A 35 -20.12 -55.94 -20.93
N GLU A 36 -19.09 -56.69 -20.49
CA GLU A 36 -18.73 -57.18 -19.14
C GLU A 36 -17.24 -57.60 -19.06
N GLN A 37 -16.77 -57.89 -17.83
CA GLN A 37 -15.67 -58.82 -17.41
C GLN A 37 -14.30 -58.79 -18.14
N GLY A 38 -13.17 -59.07 -17.49
CA GLY A 38 -12.88 -59.49 -16.10
C GLY A 38 -11.37 -59.75 -15.97
N ASP A 39 -10.82 -60.24 -14.86
CA ASP A 39 -11.38 -60.44 -13.51
C ASP A 39 -10.22 -60.67 -12.51
N ALA A 40 -10.47 -60.39 -11.22
CA ALA A 40 -9.78 -60.95 -10.05
C ALA A 40 -8.23 -60.68 -9.92
N ASP A 41 -7.56 -60.96 -8.79
CA ASP A 41 -8.01 -61.50 -7.50
C ASP A 41 -7.12 -61.04 -6.31
N THR A 42 -7.56 -61.30 -5.06
CA THR A 42 -6.80 -61.42 -3.78
C THR A 42 -5.61 -60.47 -3.48
N SER A 43 -5.56 -59.60 -2.46
CA SER A 43 -5.90 -59.66 -1.01
C SER A 43 -4.75 -60.02 -0.05
N ASN A 44 -4.52 -59.12 0.91
CA ASN A 44 -3.98 -59.31 2.27
C ASN A 44 -2.47 -59.61 2.53
N GLU A 45 -2.14 -59.27 3.79
CA GLU A 45 -0.93 -59.55 4.61
C GLU A 45 0.34 -58.71 4.36
N ALA A 46 1.08 -58.27 5.39
CA ALA A 46 0.79 -58.00 6.82
C ALA A 46 2.00 -57.27 7.46
N SER A 47 1.80 -56.64 8.63
CA SER A 47 2.78 -56.39 9.75
C SER A 47 4.27 -56.17 9.47
N GLY A 48 4.85 -55.10 10.02
CA GLY A 48 6.28 -54.77 9.87
C GLY A 48 6.66 -53.48 10.59
N ASP A 49 6.39 -53.43 11.88
CA ASP A 49 6.20 -52.21 12.68
C ASP A 49 7.48 -51.49 13.17
N GLU A 50 7.22 -50.34 13.81
CA GLU A 50 8.03 -49.61 14.81
C GLU A 50 9.23 -48.74 14.37
N ASP A 51 8.91 -47.42 14.36
CA ASP A 51 9.49 -46.39 15.22
C ASP A 51 10.83 -45.69 14.92
N GLY A 52 10.73 -44.36 14.78
CA GLY A 52 11.04 -43.55 15.96
C GLY A 52 11.84 -42.27 15.74
N LEU A 53 11.15 -41.12 15.66
CA LEU A 53 11.29 -39.97 16.57
C LEU A 53 10.45 -38.77 16.11
N ASN A 54 9.80 -38.09 17.05
CA ASN A 54 8.84 -37.01 16.80
C ASN A 54 9.51 -35.64 16.61
N ASP A 55 8.80 -34.74 15.94
CA ASP A 55 8.99 -33.29 16.03
C ASP A 55 7.59 -32.67 16.21
N ASP A 56 7.21 -32.37 17.46
CA ASP A 56 5.85 -31.94 17.82
C ASP A 56 5.60 -30.47 17.42
N GLY A 57 4.51 -30.24 16.68
CA GLY A 57 4.19 -28.94 16.12
C GLY A 57 3.42 -28.01 17.07
N PRO A 58 3.57 -26.67 16.96
CA PRO A 58 2.69 -25.72 17.62
C PRO A 58 1.38 -25.55 16.83
N SER A 59 0.24 -25.69 17.50
CA SER A 59 -1.08 -25.37 16.95
C SER A 59 -1.21 -23.86 16.72
N CYS A 60 -1.31 -23.43 15.46
CA CYS A 60 -1.56 -22.04 15.12
C CYS A 60 -3.07 -21.77 15.12
N HIS A 61 -3.61 -21.36 16.27
CA HIS A 61 -4.91 -20.68 16.30
C HIS A 61 -4.76 -19.34 15.56
N ILE A 62 -5.52 -19.18 14.48
CA ILE A 62 -5.49 -17.97 13.64
C ILE A 62 -6.66 -17.08 14.06
N GLU A 63 -6.38 -16.10 14.91
CA GLU A 63 -7.30 -14.98 15.17
C GLU A 63 -7.20 -13.93 14.04
N ASP A 64 -8.32 -13.28 13.72
CA ASP A 64 -8.45 -12.41 12.54
C ASP A 64 -7.92 -10.98 12.77
N ASP A 65 -6.61 -10.75 12.57
CA ASP A 65 -6.02 -9.39 12.53
C ASP A 65 -6.37 -8.67 11.20
N PHE A 66 -7.59 -8.12 11.12
CA PHE A 66 -8.08 -7.33 9.99
C PHE A 66 -7.32 -6.00 9.87
N SER A 67 -6.26 -5.96 9.07
CA SER A 67 -5.52 -4.72 8.81
C SER A 67 -6.42 -3.63 8.20
N GLU A 68 -6.61 -2.56 8.96
CA GLU A 68 -7.42 -1.38 8.65
C GLU A 68 -6.92 -0.63 7.40
N GLY A 69 -7.78 0.23 6.83
CA GLY A 69 -7.44 1.02 5.65
C GLY A 69 -8.68 1.42 4.86
N SER A 70 -9.09 2.68 5.02
CA SER A 70 -10.18 3.27 4.24
C SER A 70 -9.70 3.70 2.84
N PHE A 71 -10.62 4.16 1.99
CA PHE A 71 -10.28 4.84 0.72
C PHE A 71 -9.76 6.27 1.00
N GLY A 72 -8.53 6.37 1.52
CA GLY A 72 -7.91 7.65 1.87
C GLY A 72 -6.38 7.58 2.10
N ASP A 73 -5.64 8.03 1.09
CA ASP A 73 -4.31 8.68 1.19
C ASP A 73 -3.13 7.94 1.87
N GLU A 74 -2.68 6.80 1.32
CA GLU A 74 -1.26 6.39 1.41
C GLU A 74 -0.66 6.01 0.02
N GLU A 75 -0.12 7.04 -0.64
CA GLU A 75 0.89 7.10 -1.71
C GLU A 75 0.85 6.31 -3.05
N GLN A 76 1.36 7.01 -4.08
CA GLN A 76 1.95 6.52 -5.34
C GLN A 76 1.06 5.77 -6.34
N VAL A 77 0.10 6.50 -6.91
CA VAL A 77 -0.02 6.56 -8.39
C VAL A 77 0.20 8.00 -8.83
N VAL A 78 1.18 8.24 -9.71
CA VAL A 78 1.47 9.59 -10.23
C VAL A 78 0.40 9.98 -11.26
N VAL A 79 -0.65 10.66 -10.80
CA VAL A 79 -1.57 11.43 -11.64
C VAL A 79 -1.63 12.84 -11.06
N ALA A 80 -0.93 13.76 -11.74
CA ALA A 80 -0.94 15.22 -11.57
C ALA A 80 -1.42 15.77 -10.21
N SER A 81 -0.47 16.34 -9.45
CA SER A 81 -0.82 17.39 -8.48
C SER A 81 -1.55 18.54 -9.19
N ASP A 82 -2.19 19.40 -8.41
CA ASP A 82 -2.68 20.72 -8.84
C ASP A 82 -3.87 20.72 -9.80
N GLN A 83 -4.80 19.76 -9.65
CA GLN A 83 -6.17 19.87 -10.17
C GLN A 83 -7.22 19.82 -9.05
N TYR A 84 -7.52 21.00 -8.52
CA TYR A 84 -8.72 21.45 -7.79
C TYR A 84 -9.35 20.52 -6.72
N SER A 85 -9.55 21.07 -5.52
CA SER A 85 -10.50 20.56 -4.54
C SER A 85 -11.93 20.73 -5.07
N TRP A 86 -12.37 19.81 -5.92
CA TRP A 86 -13.67 19.85 -6.56
C TRP A 86 -14.76 19.67 -5.49
N LYS A 87 -15.50 20.76 -5.23
CA LYS A 87 -16.76 20.75 -4.47
C LYS A 87 -17.90 20.68 -5.49
N ILE A 88 -18.94 19.94 -5.14
CA ILE A 88 -20.19 19.84 -5.91
C ILE A 88 -21.00 21.12 -5.63
N ASP A 89 -21.43 21.84 -6.68
CA ASP A 89 -22.15 23.10 -6.55
C ASP A 89 -23.64 22.87 -6.31
N HIS A 90 -24.05 23.05 -5.06
CA HIS A 90 -25.42 22.86 -4.60
C HIS A 90 -26.29 24.14 -4.64
N ALA A 91 -25.79 25.26 -5.16
CA ALA A 91 -26.47 26.55 -5.07
C ALA A 91 -27.66 26.75 -6.03
N LYS A 92 -27.96 25.80 -6.93
CA LYS A 92 -28.84 26.01 -8.10
C LYS A 92 -30.01 25.01 -8.26
N GLY A 93 -30.23 24.10 -7.30
CA GLY A 93 -31.25 23.05 -7.40
C GLY A 93 -32.68 23.49 -7.04
N ASP A 94 -33.57 23.57 -8.04
CA ASP A 94 -34.97 23.99 -7.86
C ASP A 94 -35.90 22.80 -7.50
N HIS A 95 -36.08 22.57 -6.19
CA HIS A 95 -36.65 21.35 -5.60
C HIS A 95 -38.15 21.11 -5.88
N LYS A 96 -38.48 20.21 -6.82
CA LYS A 96 -39.88 19.82 -7.14
C LYS A 96 -40.33 18.56 -6.39
N PHE A 97 -40.57 18.69 -5.08
CA PHE A 97 -40.23 17.67 -4.07
C PHE A 97 -41.29 17.43 -2.91
N LYS A 98 -41.34 16.20 -2.32
CA LYS A 98 -42.33 15.51 -1.40
C LYS A 98 -42.10 13.95 -1.29
N ALA A 99 -41.48 13.40 -0.22
CA ALA A 99 -40.81 12.06 -0.23
C ALA A 99 -41.60 10.77 0.08
N GLN A 100 -42.80 10.88 0.63
CA GLN A 100 -43.57 9.71 1.10
C GLN A 100 -43.88 8.73 -0.04
N ASP A 101 -44.05 9.25 -1.26
CA ASP A 101 -44.36 8.47 -2.46
C ASP A 101 -43.23 7.47 -2.81
N PHE A 102 -41.97 7.91 -2.74
CA PHE A 102 -40.80 7.05 -3.01
C PHE A 102 -40.61 5.98 -1.92
N VAL A 103 -40.77 6.34 -0.65
CA VAL A 103 -40.68 5.37 0.46
C VAL A 103 -41.80 4.33 0.38
N ALA A 104 -43.00 4.72 -0.08
CA ALA A 104 -44.09 3.78 -0.32
C ALA A 104 -43.79 2.81 -1.48
N THR A 105 -43.32 3.30 -2.64
CA THR A 105 -43.07 2.39 -3.78
C THR A 105 -41.85 1.48 -3.56
N THR A 106 -40.78 1.99 -2.95
CA THR A 106 -39.59 1.17 -2.60
C THR A 106 -39.86 0.11 -1.52
N LYS A 107 -41.02 0.15 -0.86
CA LYS A 107 -41.51 -0.87 0.08
C LYS A 107 -42.68 -1.70 -0.48
N SER A 108 -43.02 -1.57 -1.76
CA SER A 108 -43.99 -2.44 -2.42
C SER A 108 -43.44 -3.86 -2.59
N THR A 109 -44.27 -4.88 -2.38
CA THR A 109 -43.94 -6.28 -2.70
C THR A 109 -43.78 -6.54 -4.20
N SER A 110 -44.20 -5.59 -5.05
CA SER A 110 -44.00 -5.61 -6.50
C SER A 110 -42.70 -4.98 -6.97
N PHE A 111 -41.89 -4.38 -6.08
CA PHE A 111 -40.76 -3.53 -6.46
C PHE A 111 -39.55 -4.36 -6.91
N ASP A 112 -38.96 -4.00 -8.05
CA ASP A 112 -37.78 -4.66 -8.62
C ASP A 112 -36.69 -3.65 -9.05
N GLY A 113 -35.48 -4.17 -9.30
CA GLY A 113 -34.30 -3.36 -9.66
C GLY A 113 -34.38 -2.61 -11.01
N SER A 114 -35.42 -2.82 -11.80
CA SER A 114 -35.76 -2.01 -12.98
C SER A 114 -36.65 -0.83 -12.58
N GLN A 115 -37.71 -1.10 -11.79
CA GLN A 115 -38.60 -0.06 -11.24
C GLN A 115 -37.84 0.95 -10.39
N ALA A 116 -36.75 0.52 -9.74
CA ALA A 116 -35.83 1.37 -8.99
C ALA A 116 -35.23 2.56 -9.77
N ILE A 117 -35.22 2.52 -11.10
CA ILE A 117 -34.59 3.54 -11.96
C ILE A 117 -35.56 4.71 -12.27
N ASP A 118 -36.87 4.47 -12.30
CA ASP A 118 -37.85 5.45 -12.80
C ASP A 118 -38.40 6.42 -11.73
N ILE A 119 -38.31 6.05 -10.44
CA ILE A 119 -39.01 6.74 -9.34
C ILE A 119 -38.19 7.92 -8.81
N LEU A 120 -38.06 8.93 -9.67
CA LEU A 120 -37.33 10.15 -9.38
C LEU A 120 -38.25 11.35 -9.32
N LYS A 121 -37.81 12.39 -8.59
CA LYS A 121 -38.64 13.32 -7.82
C LYS A 121 -39.31 12.49 -6.68
N LYS A 122 -39.07 12.73 -5.38
CA LYS A 122 -39.44 13.97 -4.65
C LYS A 122 -38.95 13.94 -3.16
N ALA A 123 -38.60 15.06 -2.47
CA ALA A 123 -38.39 15.15 -0.97
C ALA A 123 -38.27 16.57 -0.31
N GLY A 124 -38.96 17.07 0.74
CA GLY A 124 -40.04 16.56 1.59
C GLY A 124 -40.14 17.15 3.04
N SER A 125 -39.99 18.47 3.33
CA SER A 125 -39.67 18.96 4.70
C SER A 125 -40.23 20.33 5.19
N ARG A 126 -40.24 20.57 6.52
CA ARG A 126 -40.46 21.89 7.17
C ARG A 126 -39.20 22.43 7.86
N ALA A 127 -39.15 23.74 8.12
CA ALA A 127 -38.15 24.32 9.02
C ALA A 127 -38.32 23.80 10.45
N ALA A 128 -37.23 23.76 11.22
CA ALA A 128 -37.35 23.67 12.67
C ALA A 128 -38.10 24.91 13.19
N ALA A 129 -39.03 24.75 14.13
CA ALA A 129 -39.95 25.81 14.53
C ALA A 129 -39.74 26.20 16.01
N ALA A 130 -39.99 27.47 16.35
CA ALA A 130 -39.82 27.95 17.72
C ALA A 130 -40.82 27.33 18.72
N ASP A 131 -41.91 26.73 18.22
CA ASP A 131 -42.87 25.96 19.00
C ASP A 131 -42.54 24.46 19.13
N ASP A 132 -41.54 23.94 18.40
CA ASP A 132 -41.07 22.57 18.59
C ASP A 132 -40.31 22.40 19.91
N GLU A 133 -40.44 21.23 20.55
CA GLU A 133 -39.77 20.93 21.81
C GLU A 133 -38.39 20.32 21.57
N TYR A 134 -37.34 20.92 22.15
CA TYR A 134 -35.96 20.49 22.00
C TYR A 134 -35.43 19.89 23.31
N ILE A 135 -35.15 18.59 23.30
CA ILE A 135 -34.52 17.88 24.42
C ILE A 135 -33.02 17.77 24.15
N ARG A 136 -32.18 18.09 25.13
CA ARG A 136 -30.71 18.14 24.98
C ARG A 136 -30.04 17.20 25.99
N SER A 137 -29.16 16.33 25.49
CA SER A 137 -28.25 15.51 26.31
C SER A 137 -26.80 15.95 26.07
N PHE A 138 -25.97 15.94 27.12
CA PHE A 138 -24.64 16.55 27.09
C PHE A 138 -23.56 15.51 27.42
N PHE A 139 -22.48 15.50 26.64
CA PHE A 139 -21.39 14.53 26.76
C PHE A 139 -20.02 15.19 26.59
N LEU A 140 -19.01 14.65 27.28
CA LEU A 140 -17.61 14.90 26.96
C LEU A 140 -17.11 13.78 26.02
N ASP A 141 -16.71 14.14 24.79
CA ASP A 141 -16.36 13.16 23.75
C ASP A 141 -14.87 13.17 23.33
N LEU A 142 -14.09 14.10 23.89
CA LEU A 142 -12.67 14.29 23.62
C LEU A 142 -11.96 14.81 24.88
N LEU A 143 -10.77 14.28 25.15
CA LEU A 143 -9.79 14.89 26.05
C LEU A 143 -8.38 14.77 25.48
N ILE A 144 -7.65 15.87 25.47
CA ILE A 144 -6.25 15.98 25.00
C ILE A 144 -5.45 16.71 26.07
N ILE A 145 -4.30 16.14 26.43
CA ILE A 145 -3.36 16.73 27.37
C ILE A 145 -2.00 16.87 26.68
N ILE A 146 -1.53 18.10 26.56
CA ILE A 146 -0.25 18.48 25.95
C ILE A 146 0.74 18.80 27.08
N GLY A 147 1.70 17.92 27.30
CA GLY A 147 2.80 18.13 28.25
C GLY A 147 3.76 19.24 27.81
N ARG A 148 4.44 19.83 28.79
CA ARG A 148 5.61 20.68 28.56
C ARG A 148 6.83 19.78 28.25
N PRO A 149 7.81 20.28 27.48
CA PRO A 149 9.07 19.57 27.27
C PRO A 149 9.80 19.29 28.59
N LEU A 150 10.49 18.15 28.65
CA LEU A 150 11.33 17.74 29.79
C LEU A 150 10.61 17.65 31.15
N LYS A 151 9.29 17.41 31.15
CA LYS A 151 8.50 17.18 32.37
C LYS A 151 7.61 15.92 32.28
N PRO A 152 7.53 15.10 33.34
CA PRO A 152 6.51 14.05 33.45
C PRO A 152 5.14 14.71 33.72
N ILE A 153 4.09 14.21 33.07
CA ILE A 153 2.73 14.81 33.19
C ILE A 153 1.81 14.09 34.17
N THR A 154 2.20 12.93 34.68
CA THR A 154 1.45 12.17 35.70
C THR A 154 2.14 12.21 37.05
N GLN A 155 1.40 11.82 38.09
CA GLN A 155 1.88 11.67 39.47
C GLN A 155 1.47 10.28 40.01
N PRO A 156 2.09 9.76 41.09
CA PRO A 156 1.68 8.49 41.68
C PRO A 156 0.23 8.52 42.18
N SER A 157 -0.50 7.43 41.95
CA SER A 157 -1.92 7.28 42.30
C SER A 157 -2.15 6.10 43.24
N ASN A 158 -3.17 6.21 44.09
CA ASN A 158 -3.61 5.15 45.00
C ASN A 158 -4.57 4.15 44.32
N ARG A 159 -4.90 4.33 43.03
CA ARG A 159 -5.76 3.38 42.27
C ARG A 159 -4.98 2.15 41.84
N PHE A 160 -5.19 1.04 42.55
CA PHE A 160 -4.50 -0.24 42.34
C PHE A 160 -4.73 -0.89 40.97
N PHE A 161 -5.83 -0.58 40.28
CA PHE A 161 -6.25 -1.25 39.04
C PHE A 161 -5.99 -0.45 37.75
N ASP A 162 -5.52 0.80 37.83
CA ASP A 162 -5.15 1.55 36.63
C ASP A 162 -3.83 1.03 36.04
N ASN A 163 -3.89 0.66 34.75
CA ASN A 163 -2.81 -0.02 34.04
C ASN A 163 -2.63 0.57 32.63
N ILE A 164 -1.41 0.52 32.12
CA ILE A 164 -1.02 1.04 30.80
C ILE A 164 -0.30 -0.05 30.01
N THR A 165 -0.72 -0.25 28.77
CA THR A 165 -0.18 -1.24 27.84
C THR A 165 0.80 -0.56 26.88
N ILE A 166 2.08 -0.82 27.04
CA ILE A 166 3.18 -0.31 26.19
C ILE A 166 3.33 -1.25 24.97
N SER A 167 3.55 -0.69 23.78
CA SER A 167 3.90 -1.48 22.59
C SER A 167 4.61 -0.67 21.50
N PHE A 168 5.53 -1.32 20.78
CA PHE A 168 6.12 -0.79 19.56
C PHE A 168 5.43 -1.28 18.26
N LYS A 169 4.26 -1.95 18.31
CA LYS A 169 3.49 -2.35 17.10
C LYS A 169 3.07 -1.11 16.29
N ASN A 170 2.51 -0.11 16.97
CA ASN A 170 1.77 0.99 16.37
C ASN A 170 2.51 2.34 16.39
N TRP A 171 3.84 2.35 16.53
CA TRP A 171 4.62 3.57 16.82
C TRP A 171 4.49 4.67 15.75
N ARG A 172 4.18 4.30 14.50
CA ARG A 172 3.95 5.23 13.36
C ARG A 172 2.55 5.85 13.31
N ALA A 173 1.61 5.43 14.17
CA ALA A 173 0.22 5.85 14.08
C ALA A 173 0.11 7.38 14.06
N SER A 174 -0.52 7.92 13.02
CA SER A 174 -0.56 9.35 12.73
C SER A 174 -1.21 10.14 13.86
N TYR A 175 -0.58 11.26 14.21
CA TYR A 175 -1.02 12.13 15.29
C TYR A 175 -2.18 13.03 14.82
N SER A 176 -3.38 12.82 15.37
CA SER A 176 -4.62 13.44 14.86
C SER A 176 -4.70 14.95 15.15
N ALA A 177 -4.07 15.77 14.31
CA ALA A 177 -4.02 17.23 14.45
C ALA A 177 -5.39 17.94 14.34
N LYS A 178 -6.45 17.25 13.89
CA LYS A 178 -7.81 17.80 13.68
C LYS A 178 -8.41 18.50 14.91
N HIS A 179 -7.98 18.11 16.10
CA HIS A 179 -8.50 18.60 17.39
C HIS A 179 -7.43 19.36 18.19
N VAL A 180 -6.28 19.67 17.59
CA VAL A 180 -5.07 20.09 18.32
C VAL A 180 -4.81 21.57 18.15
N HIS A 181 -5.32 22.35 19.10
CA HIS A 181 -5.06 23.77 19.24
C HIS A 181 -4.16 23.98 20.46
N GLY A 182 -3.02 24.65 20.29
CA GLY A 182 -2.00 24.86 21.33
C GLY A 182 -0.57 24.81 20.80
N LEU A 183 -0.25 23.83 19.93
CA LEU A 183 1.11 23.69 19.38
C LEU A 183 1.49 24.87 18.48
N SER A 184 2.63 25.51 18.76
CA SER A 184 3.20 26.62 17.98
C SER A 184 3.92 26.17 16.70
N PHE A 185 4.17 24.87 16.53
CA PHE A 185 5.10 24.31 15.56
C PHE A 185 4.49 23.21 14.67
N ASP A 186 5.25 22.82 13.65
CA ASP A 186 4.90 21.83 12.65
C ASP A 186 5.15 20.38 13.16
N LEU A 187 4.26 19.44 12.87
CA LEU A 187 4.29 18.07 13.44
C LEU A 187 5.07 17.04 12.62
N GLU A 188 5.56 17.40 11.43
CA GLU A 188 6.23 16.48 10.49
C GLU A 188 7.47 15.85 11.14
N HIS A 189 7.52 14.51 11.13
CA HIS A 189 8.61 13.68 11.68
C HIS A 189 8.99 13.94 13.15
N ARG A 190 8.01 14.07 14.05
CA ARG A 190 8.20 14.42 15.47
C ARG A 190 7.51 13.52 16.50
N THR A 191 6.63 12.61 16.10
CA THR A 191 5.77 11.85 17.03
C THR A 191 6.12 10.36 17.10
N PHE A 192 5.97 9.77 18.29
CA PHE A 192 6.09 8.32 18.53
C PHE A 192 4.95 7.85 19.43
N ARG A 193 4.07 6.96 18.93
CA ARG A 193 3.04 6.32 19.77
C ARG A 193 3.66 5.23 20.63
N LEU A 194 3.47 5.29 21.95
CA LEU A 194 4.15 4.40 22.90
C LEU A 194 3.21 3.42 23.62
N ALA A 195 2.03 3.88 24.04
CA ALA A 195 1.16 3.09 24.89
C ALA A 195 -0.34 3.41 24.73
N THR A 196 -1.18 2.56 25.29
CA THR A 196 -2.62 2.78 25.47
C THR A 196 -3.00 2.45 26.91
N ALA A 197 -3.75 3.31 27.60
CA ALA A 197 -4.25 3.07 28.94
C ALA A 197 -5.47 2.14 28.96
N ALA A 198 -5.73 1.51 30.12
CA ALA A 198 -7.00 0.82 30.38
C ALA A 198 -8.20 1.78 30.24
N THR A 199 -8.01 3.05 30.63
CA THR A 199 -8.91 4.18 30.44
C THR A 199 -8.85 4.76 29.00
N ARG A 200 -8.62 3.90 27.99
CA ARG A 200 -8.60 4.15 26.53
C ARG A 200 -7.56 5.13 25.98
N GLU A 201 -6.97 6.02 26.77
CA GLU A 201 -6.10 7.08 26.27
C GLU A 201 -4.88 6.51 25.53
N SER A 202 -4.59 7.05 24.33
CA SER A 202 -3.37 6.77 23.59
C SER A 202 -2.27 7.76 23.93
N TRP A 203 -1.07 7.25 24.23
CA TRP A 203 0.06 8.02 24.72
C TRP A 203 1.14 8.17 23.64
N TYR A 204 1.63 9.40 23.49
CA TYR A 204 2.65 9.79 22.53
C TYR A 204 3.81 10.49 23.22
N ILE A 205 5.02 10.25 22.73
CA ILE A 205 6.15 11.17 22.91
C ILE A 205 6.19 12.07 21.68
N VAL A 206 6.28 13.38 21.88
CA VAL A 206 6.33 14.39 20.82
C VAL A 206 7.58 15.26 21.00
N MET A 207 8.31 15.48 19.90
CA MET A 207 9.53 16.29 19.88
C MET A 207 9.18 17.76 19.58
N HIS A 208 9.15 18.59 20.62
CA HIS A 208 8.96 20.05 20.55
C HIS A 208 10.28 20.73 20.15
N PRO A 209 10.30 21.70 19.23
CA PRO A 209 11.51 22.45 18.90
C PRO A 209 11.88 23.44 20.00
N ILE A 210 13.18 23.56 20.31
CA ILE A 210 13.71 24.52 21.30
C ILE A 210 13.62 25.95 20.75
N ALA A 211 13.86 26.12 19.45
CA ALA A 211 13.63 27.38 18.74
C ALA A 211 12.35 27.28 17.90
N ASN A 212 11.34 28.10 18.21
CA ASN A 212 10.21 28.29 17.31
C ASN A 212 10.72 28.94 16.02
N ALA A 213 10.53 28.27 14.88
CA ALA A 213 10.70 28.92 13.59
C ALA A 213 9.68 30.08 13.46
N PRO A 214 10.02 31.19 12.79
CA PRO A 214 9.13 32.34 12.64
C PRO A 214 7.98 32.04 11.65
N GLU A 215 7.00 31.24 12.08
CA GLU A 215 5.75 31.01 11.33
C GLU A 215 4.95 32.31 11.12
N GLU A 216 5.24 33.37 11.88
CA GLU A 216 4.51 34.65 11.88
C GLU A 216 4.39 35.30 10.49
N LEU A 217 5.35 35.05 9.60
CA LEU A 217 5.36 35.54 8.21
C LEU A 217 4.46 34.74 7.25
N LEU A 218 3.99 33.54 7.62
CA LEU A 218 3.12 32.71 6.78
C LEU A 218 1.64 33.09 6.93
N SER A 219 0.85 33.05 5.86
CA SER A 219 -0.58 33.30 5.97
C SER A 219 -1.29 32.20 6.78
N ARG A 220 -2.43 32.56 7.41
CA ARG A 220 -3.24 31.65 8.23
C ARG A 220 -3.68 30.39 7.47
N ASN A 221 -3.86 30.49 6.14
CA ASN A 221 -4.22 29.38 5.27
C ASN A 221 -3.04 28.46 4.93
N GLU A 222 -1.82 28.99 4.85
CA GLU A 222 -0.61 28.18 4.57
C GLU A 222 -0.18 27.40 5.81
N ARG A 223 -0.17 28.04 6.99
CA ARG A 223 0.05 27.34 8.28
C ARG A 223 -0.94 26.18 8.46
N ARG A 224 -2.22 26.40 8.13
CA ARG A 224 -3.25 25.37 8.16
C ARG A 224 -2.95 24.20 7.21
N LYS A 225 -2.72 24.46 5.91
CA LYS A 225 -2.41 23.41 4.93
C LYS A 225 -1.17 22.60 5.33
N ARG A 226 -0.16 23.27 5.88
CA ARG A 226 1.07 22.64 6.37
C ARG A 226 0.77 21.69 7.53
N ARG A 227 0.06 22.16 8.57
CA ARG A 227 -0.34 21.38 9.75
C ARG A 227 -1.28 20.21 9.44
N GLU A 228 -2.17 20.37 8.45
CA GLU A 228 -3.01 19.27 7.96
C GLU A 228 -2.15 18.18 7.28
N LYS A 229 -1.23 18.56 6.38
CA LYS A 229 -0.30 17.62 5.71
C LYS A 229 0.64 16.92 6.70
N SER A 230 1.26 17.68 7.60
CA SER A 230 2.26 17.20 8.56
C SER A 230 1.68 16.20 9.58
N SER A 231 0.37 16.23 9.81
CA SER A 231 -0.31 15.26 10.66
C SER A 231 -0.29 13.84 10.08
N GLN A 232 -0.26 13.72 8.74
CA GLN A 232 -0.16 12.44 8.05
C GLN A 232 1.28 11.90 8.09
N SER A 233 2.29 12.78 7.98
CA SER A 233 3.72 12.48 8.07
C SER A 233 4.31 12.65 9.50
N SER A 234 3.47 12.66 10.55
CA SER A 234 3.90 13.10 11.89
C SER A 234 4.92 12.16 12.55
N ALA A 235 4.90 10.87 12.20
CA ALA A 235 5.76 9.87 12.80
C ALA A 235 7.25 10.15 12.56
N LEU A 236 8.05 10.02 13.62
CA LEU A 236 9.53 10.08 13.56
C LEU A 236 10.07 9.25 12.39
N HIS A 237 11.19 9.67 11.79
CA HIS A 237 11.90 8.79 10.86
C HIS A 237 12.34 7.49 11.56
N PHE A 238 12.38 6.37 10.83
CA PHE A 238 12.68 5.05 11.39
C PHE A 238 13.97 5.01 12.23
N HIS A 239 15.00 5.79 11.86
CA HIS A 239 16.25 5.85 12.62
C HIS A 239 16.10 6.62 13.94
N HIS A 240 15.37 7.74 13.96
CA HIS A 240 15.04 8.47 15.19
C HIS A 240 14.15 7.65 16.12
N ALA A 241 13.13 6.99 15.56
CA ALA A 241 12.28 6.07 16.30
C ALA A 241 13.06 4.87 16.86
N GLN A 242 14.08 4.36 16.16
CA GLN A 242 14.91 3.27 16.64
C GLN A 242 15.86 3.73 17.77
N PHE A 243 16.38 4.97 17.70
CA PHE A 243 17.15 5.57 18.80
C PHE A 243 16.29 5.75 20.06
N LEU A 244 15.10 6.37 19.91
CA LEU A 244 14.14 6.54 21.01
C LEU A 244 13.69 5.19 21.61
N ALA A 245 13.41 4.18 20.78
CA ALA A 245 13.06 2.85 21.25
C ALA A 245 14.24 2.08 21.88
N SER A 246 15.50 2.46 21.61
CA SER A 246 16.65 1.95 22.37
C SER A 246 16.72 2.60 23.75
N TYR A 247 16.58 3.92 23.83
CA TYR A 247 16.56 4.64 25.11
C TYR A 247 15.44 4.16 26.04
N ILE A 248 14.23 3.99 25.52
CA ILE A 248 13.09 3.44 26.29
C ILE A 248 13.43 2.06 26.87
N LYS A 249 14.07 1.18 26.09
CA LYS A 249 14.48 -0.14 26.59
C LYS A 249 15.59 -0.05 27.63
N GLU A 250 16.46 0.96 27.57
CA GLU A 250 17.52 1.17 28.56
C GLU A 250 16.96 1.61 29.92
N ILE A 251 15.95 2.48 29.93
CA ILE A 251 15.21 2.87 31.15
C ILE A 251 14.59 1.64 31.85
N PHE A 252 14.01 0.71 31.09
CA PHE A 252 13.44 -0.54 31.63
C PHE A 252 14.49 -1.59 32.06
N LEU A 253 15.79 -1.26 32.02
CA LEU A 253 16.86 -2.03 32.66
C LEU A 253 17.35 -1.38 33.97
N ILE A 254 16.78 -0.25 34.40
CA ILE A 254 17.29 0.56 35.51
C ILE A 254 16.27 0.58 36.66
N GLY A 255 16.79 0.39 37.88
CA GLY A 255 16.07 0.61 39.13
C GLY A 255 14.72 -0.11 39.22
N GLU A 256 13.67 0.63 39.55
CA GLU A 256 12.33 0.11 39.79
C GLU A 256 11.57 -0.40 38.55
N LEU A 257 12.12 -0.23 37.34
CA LEU A 257 11.51 -0.70 36.09
C LEU A 257 12.12 -2.01 35.57
N LEU A 258 13.19 -2.48 36.20
CA LEU A 258 13.86 -3.72 35.85
C LEU A 258 12.93 -4.92 36.05
N GLY A 259 12.55 -5.57 34.95
CA GLY A 259 11.62 -6.70 34.94
C GLY A 259 10.18 -6.35 34.55
N GLU A 260 9.83 -5.07 34.43
CA GLU A 260 8.49 -4.59 33.97
C GLU A 260 8.31 -4.73 32.43
N GLY A 261 8.89 -5.78 31.84
CA GLY A 261 8.55 -6.40 30.54
C GLY A 261 8.91 -5.70 29.22
N VAL A 262 9.44 -4.48 29.20
CA VAL A 262 9.94 -3.84 27.95
C VAL A 262 11.38 -4.29 27.66
N GLU A 263 11.52 -5.50 27.11
CA GLU A 263 12.83 -6.16 26.95
C GLU A 263 13.75 -5.55 25.87
N PRO A 264 15.09 -5.71 25.98
CA PRO A 264 16.06 -5.45 24.91
C PRO A 264 15.71 -6.11 23.56
N SER A 265 15.04 -7.26 23.61
CA SER A 265 14.60 -8.07 22.46
C SER A 265 13.59 -7.35 21.55
N TRP A 266 12.86 -6.37 22.09
CA TRP A 266 11.78 -5.66 21.41
C TRP A 266 12.28 -4.82 20.23
N LYS A 267 11.43 -4.72 19.21
CA LYS A 267 11.70 -4.08 17.91
C LYS A 267 10.49 -3.24 17.49
N LEU A 268 10.75 -2.16 16.77
CA LEU A 268 9.74 -1.42 16.01
C LEU A 268 8.98 -2.37 15.07
N ASP A 269 7.68 -2.13 14.91
CA ASP A 269 6.73 -2.97 14.16
C ASP A 269 6.58 -4.40 14.74
N GLY A 270 7.05 -4.63 15.98
CA GLY A 270 6.96 -5.92 16.67
C GLY A 270 5.60 -6.12 17.35
N HIS A 271 5.17 -7.39 17.46
CA HIS A 271 3.90 -7.76 18.09
C HIS A 271 3.90 -7.72 19.63
N HIS A 272 5.06 -7.53 20.26
CA HIS A 272 5.16 -7.51 21.72
C HIS A 272 4.37 -6.34 22.33
N THR A 273 3.72 -6.63 23.44
CA THR A 273 3.01 -5.67 24.29
C THR A 273 3.30 -6.03 25.74
N GLN A 274 3.27 -5.05 26.64
CA GLN A 274 3.42 -5.27 28.08
C GLN A 274 2.47 -4.36 28.83
N LYS A 275 1.78 -4.91 29.84
CA LYS A 275 0.92 -4.17 30.75
C LYS A 275 1.70 -3.85 32.02
N ILE A 276 1.78 -2.58 32.40
CA ILE A 276 2.40 -2.11 33.65
C ILE A 276 1.38 -1.31 34.47
N THR A 277 1.63 -1.17 35.78
CA THR A 277 0.79 -0.35 36.66
C THR A 277 0.97 1.14 36.36
N PHE A 278 -0.04 1.95 36.68
CA PHE A 278 0.02 3.40 36.49
C PHE A 278 1.18 4.08 37.25
N ASN A 279 1.55 3.56 38.43
CA ASN A 279 2.67 4.11 39.19
C ASN A 279 4.01 3.83 38.52
N LYS A 280 4.23 2.62 37.97
CA LYS A 280 5.42 2.32 37.15
C LYS A 280 5.45 3.15 35.87
N TRP A 281 4.31 3.49 35.27
CA TRP A 281 4.23 4.44 34.16
C TRP A 281 4.67 5.87 34.54
N THR A 282 4.32 6.34 35.74
CA THR A 282 4.81 7.63 36.25
C THR A 282 6.33 7.58 36.48
N THR A 283 6.85 6.56 37.17
CA THR A 283 8.30 6.36 37.36
C THR A 283 9.06 6.28 36.03
N PHE A 284 8.46 5.66 35.01
CA PHE A 284 9.02 5.67 33.65
C PHE A 284 9.08 7.09 33.07
N GLN A 285 8.04 7.92 33.17
CA GLN A 285 8.09 9.30 32.68
C GLN A 285 9.13 10.15 33.43
N GLU A 286 9.26 9.96 34.74
CA GLU A 286 10.22 10.68 35.59
C GLU A 286 11.67 10.37 35.16
N ILE A 287 12.05 9.09 35.11
CA ILE A 287 13.39 8.66 34.68
C ILE A 287 13.65 9.03 33.22
N PHE A 288 12.65 8.90 32.34
CA PHE A 288 12.74 9.30 30.94
C PHE A 288 13.06 10.79 30.79
N MET A 289 12.43 11.66 31.57
CA MET A 289 12.65 13.11 31.44
C MET A 289 13.93 13.58 32.14
N GLN A 290 14.35 12.89 33.20
CA GLN A 290 15.61 13.16 33.91
C GLN A 290 16.84 12.81 33.04
N GLU A 291 16.92 11.57 32.54
CA GLU A 291 18.14 11.04 31.93
C GLU A 291 18.29 11.42 30.44
N TRP A 292 17.26 11.95 29.78
CA TRP A 292 17.23 12.19 28.33
C TRP A 292 18.38 13.07 27.82
N LEU A 293 18.63 14.20 28.49
CA LEU A 293 19.66 15.16 28.07
C LEU A 293 21.09 14.58 28.19
N GLU A 294 21.31 13.66 29.12
CA GLU A 294 22.58 12.96 29.26
C GLU A 294 22.71 11.82 28.25
N TYR A 295 21.64 11.05 28.05
CA TYR A 295 21.59 9.98 27.06
C TYR A 295 21.89 10.49 25.64
N VAL A 296 21.21 11.57 25.22
CA VAL A 296 21.44 12.21 23.91
C VAL A 296 22.89 12.65 23.75
N ARG A 297 23.45 13.34 24.74
CA ARG A 297 24.82 13.88 24.72
C ARG A 297 25.88 12.79 24.53
N HIS A 298 25.66 11.61 25.09
CA HIS A 298 26.62 10.50 25.00
C HIS A 298 26.40 9.58 23.78
N ASN A 299 25.16 9.41 23.31
CA ASN A 299 24.83 8.39 22.31
C ASN A 299 24.64 8.90 20.88
N THR A 300 24.63 10.21 20.63
CA THR A 300 24.43 10.75 19.26
C THR A 300 25.00 12.16 19.05
N GLN A 301 25.27 12.49 17.78
CA GLN A 301 25.61 13.84 17.29
C GLN A 301 24.56 14.37 16.28
N ASP A 302 23.45 13.66 16.12
CA ASP A 302 22.34 14.02 15.23
C ASP A 302 21.63 15.27 15.77
N THR A 303 21.66 16.36 15.00
CA THR A 303 21.20 17.69 15.45
C THR A 303 19.71 17.73 15.77
N PHE A 304 18.91 16.79 15.23
CA PHE A 304 17.50 16.66 15.56
C PHE A 304 17.26 16.55 17.08
N TRP A 305 18.16 15.93 17.84
CA TRP A 305 18.03 15.81 19.30
C TRP A 305 18.62 16.99 20.08
N ALA A 306 19.45 17.81 19.44
CA ALA A 306 19.94 19.07 20.00
C ALA A 306 18.95 20.22 19.76
N GLU A 307 18.17 20.15 18.67
CA GLU A 307 17.17 21.14 18.28
C GLU A 307 15.79 20.90 18.92
N ASN A 308 15.51 19.70 19.44
CA ASN A 308 14.17 19.30 19.88
C ASN A 308 14.18 18.53 21.21
N GLN A 309 13.16 18.74 22.05
CA GLN A 309 12.97 18.13 23.36
C GLN A 309 11.67 17.30 23.42
N PRO A 310 11.66 16.15 24.12
CA PRO A 310 10.47 15.32 24.27
C PRO A 310 9.48 15.93 25.26
N ALA A 311 8.19 15.73 24.98
CA ALA A 311 7.07 15.90 25.90
C ALA A 311 6.14 14.67 25.81
N PHE A 312 5.51 14.30 26.93
CA PHE A 312 4.45 13.28 26.95
C PHE A 312 3.08 13.92 26.68
N HIS A 313 2.35 13.38 25.71
CA HIS A 313 0.99 13.81 25.38
C HIS A 313 0.01 12.62 25.49
N ALA A 314 -1.20 12.87 26.00
CA ALA A 314 -2.26 11.88 26.14
C ALA A 314 -3.52 12.27 25.35
N TYR A 315 -4.17 11.29 24.72
CA TYR A 315 -5.31 11.45 23.81
C TYR A 315 -6.43 10.44 24.11
N ASP A 316 -7.58 10.90 24.57
CA ASP A 316 -8.84 10.14 24.55
C ASP A 316 -9.84 10.74 23.56
N TYR A 317 -10.55 9.88 22.86
CA TYR A 317 -11.50 10.22 21.80
C TYR A 317 -12.66 9.22 21.79
N GLY A 318 -13.88 9.71 21.67
CA GLY A 318 -15.09 8.89 21.67
C GLY A 318 -15.52 8.44 23.06
N ALA A 319 -15.12 9.16 24.12
CA ALA A 319 -15.31 8.76 25.51
C ALA A 319 -16.81 8.68 25.88
N ASN A 320 -17.61 9.66 25.41
CA ASN A 320 -19.04 9.80 25.70
C ASN A 320 -19.38 9.80 27.19
N ILE A 321 -18.58 10.50 28.00
CA ILE A 321 -18.87 10.69 29.42
C ILE A 321 -20.10 11.61 29.52
N GLU A 322 -21.23 11.08 29.97
CA GLU A 322 -22.47 11.84 30.16
C GLU A 322 -22.31 12.90 31.26
N ILE A 323 -22.96 14.05 31.08
CA ILE A 323 -22.90 15.20 31.98
C ILE A 323 -24.31 15.45 32.53
N ASP A 324 -24.52 15.07 33.79
CA ASP A 324 -25.78 15.27 34.52
C ASP A 324 -26.15 16.76 34.61
N VAL A 325 -27.25 17.15 33.95
CA VAL A 325 -27.75 18.54 34.00
C VAL A 325 -28.59 18.74 35.26
N ALA A 326 -27.93 19.09 36.36
CA ALA A 326 -28.59 19.58 37.57
C ALA A 326 -29.42 20.85 37.27
N GLU A 327 -30.55 21.02 37.96
CA GLU A 327 -31.44 22.20 37.79
C GLU A 327 -30.70 23.54 38.02
N GLN A 328 -29.68 23.51 38.89
CA GLN A 328 -28.75 24.61 39.18
C GLN A 328 -28.00 25.14 37.94
N LEU A 329 -27.84 24.34 36.88
CA LEU A 329 -27.22 24.79 35.61
C LEU A 329 -28.12 25.73 34.81
N ARG A 330 -29.45 25.68 35.01
CA ARG A 330 -30.40 26.59 34.36
C ARG A 330 -30.43 27.96 35.04
N SER A 331 -30.12 28.02 36.34
CA SER A 331 -30.01 29.26 37.11
C SER A 331 -28.62 29.91 37.06
N VAL A 332 -27.70 29.39 36.24
CA VAL A 332 -26.42 30.07 35.93
C VAL A 332 -26.72 31.34 35.10
N PRO A 333 -26.26 32.53 35.53
CA PRO A 333 -26.49 33.76 34.78
C PRO A 333 -25.74 33.73 33.45
N LYS A 334 -26.29 34.41 32.43
CA LYS A 334 -25.62 34.56 31.13
C LYS A 334 -24.25 35.25 31.32
N GLU A 335 -23.22 34.69 30.70
CA GLU A 335 -21.88 35.28 30.67
C GLU A 335 -21.94 36.71 30.11
N ALA A 336 -21.45 37.68 30.88
CA ALA A 336 -21.42 39.10 30.54
C ALA A 336 -20.00 39.65 30.68
N ARG A 337 -19.64 40.66 29.87
CA ARG A 337 -18.30 41.27 29.89
C ARG A 337 -17.97 41.85 31.27
N LEU A 338 -16.80 41.50 31.79
CA LEU A 338 -16.34 41.92 33.13
C LEU A 338 -15.67 43.32 33.16
N ARG A 339 -15.55 44.01 32.03
CA ARG A 339 -15.01 45.39 31.93
C ARG A 339 -16.15 46.41 31.89
N SER A 340 -16.00 47.49 32.65
CA SER A 340 -16.74 48.75 32.46
C SER A 340 -16.15 49.56 31.30
N VAL A 341 -16.99 50.30 30.58
CA VAL A 341 -16.61 51.04 29.35
C VAL A 341 -15.82 52.34 29.65
N GLU A 342 -15.72 52.74 30.92
CA GLU A 342 -15.23 54.06 31.33
C GLU A 342 -13.69 54.19 31.37
N GLU A 343 -12.94 53.07 31.44
CA GLU A 343 -11.47 53.09 31.61
C GLU A 343 -10.68 53.40 30.32
N ASP A 344 -11.29 53.28 29.13
CA ASP A 344 -10.62 53.53 27.83
C ASP A 344 -10.64 55.04 27.43
N SER A 345 -10.75 55.97 28.39
CA SER A 345 -11.05 57.40 28.14
C SER A 345 -9.91 58.41 28.35
N GLU A 346 -8.69 58.00 28.70
CA GLU A 346 -7.52 58.89 28.86
C GLU A 346 -6.25 58.44 28.09
N SER A 347 -6.31 58.39 26.76
CA SER A 347 -5.13 58.59 25.89
C SER A 347 -5.48 58.93 24.44
N ASP A 348 -4.69 59.84 23.85
CA ASP A 348 -4.50 60.10 22.42
C ASP A 348 -5.67 60.74 21.62
N GLU A 349 -5.88 62.04 21.83
CA GLU A 349 -6.35 62.94 20.75
C GLU A 349 -5.19 63.24 19.77
N GLU A 350 -5.33 62.94 18.47
CA GLU A 350 -4.91 63.89 17.41
C GLU A 350 -5.51 63.59 16.01
N SER A 351 -6.06 64.64 15.38
CA SER A 351 -6.34 64.81 13.93
C SER A 351 -7.11 63.72 13.13
N LEU A 352 -8.44 63.90 13.10
CA LEU A 352 -9.31 64.03 11.92
C LEU A 352 -8.75 63.74 10.50
N ASP A 353 -9.54 62.99 9.72
CA ASP A 353 -10.15 63.50 8.46
C ASP A 353 -11.47 62.74 8.17
N ALA A 354 -12.32 63.24 7.25
CA ALA A 354 -13.79 63.07 7.34
C ALA A 354 -14.52 62.37 6.16
N GLU A 355 -15.87 62.40 6.19
CA GLU A 355 -16.88 61.99 5.19
C GLU A 355 -17.23 60.47 5.08
N ASP A 356 -18.51 60.02 5.04
CA ASP A 356 -19.78 60.70 5.39
C ASP A 356 -20.94 59.71 5.74
N SER A 357 -21.88 60.23 6.55
CA SER A 357 -23.33 59.97 6.84
C SER A 357 -24.16 58.78 6.23
N VAL A 358 -25.34 58.33 6.74
CA VAL A 358 -26.13 58.50 8.01
C VAL A 358 -27.31 57.48 8.09
N PHE A 359 -28.03 57.49 9.24
CA PHE A 359 -29.35 56.92 9.62
C PHE A 359 -29.28 55.70 10.59
N GLU A 360 -29.67 55.77 11.87
CA GLU A 360 -30.92 56.25 12.55
C GLU A 360 -32.16 55.37 12.27
N TYR A 361 -33.08 55.05 13.19
CA TYR A 361 -33.20 55.16 14.68
C TYR A 361 -34.07 53.94 15.13
N ASP A 362 -34.52 53.67 16.35
CA ASP A 362 -35.01 54.47 17.48
C ASP A 362 -34.89 53.63 18.78
N GLU A 363 -34.54 54.25 19.90
CA GLU A 363 -34.51 53.59 21.21
C GLU A 363 -35.29 54.43 22.24
N ARG A 364 -36.30 53.81 22.87
CA ARG A 364 -37.06 54.42 23.95
C ARG A 364 -37.39 53.38 25.02
N LEU A 365 -36.84 53.58 26.21
CA LEU A 365 -37.62 53.75 27.44
C LEU A 365 -36.70 54.12 28.62
N SER A 366 -36.83 55.34 29.11
CA SER A 366 -36.18 55.81 30.34
C SER A 366 -36.86 55.23 31.58
N GLY A 367 -36.08 54.66 32.50
CA GLY A 367 -36.50 54.31 33.86
C GLY A 367 -35.36 54.54 34.85
N GLU A 368 -35.61 55.36 35.87
CA GLU A 368 -34.60 55.78 36.87
C GLU A 368 -34.45 54.78 38.03
N VAL A 369 -33.62 55.14 39.03
CA VAL A 369 -33.58 54.67 40.44
C VAL A 369 -32.77 53.37 40.69
N PRO A 370 -31.83 53.34 41.67
CA PRO A 370 -30.95 54.42 42.18
C PRO A 370 -29.51 53.95 42.56
N GLY A 371 -28.67 54.90 43.00
CA GLY A 371 -27.76 54.71 44.15
C GLY A 371 -26.58 53.74 44.02
N ALA A 372 -25.36 54.30 43.94
CA ALA A 372 -24.12 53.52 43.95
C ALA A 372 -23.93 52.71 45.25
N GLY A 373 -23.80 51.39 45.10
CA GLY A 373 -23.35 50.47 46.15
C GLY A 373 -22.14 49.68 45.64
N SER A 374 -21.02 49.73 46.37
CA SER A 374 -19.75 49.15 45.93
C SER A 374 -19.73 47.62 46.08
N THR A 375 -20.16 46.90 45.05
CA THR A 375 -19.89 45.47 44.86
C THR A 375 -18.93 45.26 43.69
N SER A 376 -17.68 44.89 43.98
CA SER A 376 -16.79 44.29 42.97
C SER A 376 -17.51 43.10 42.30
N PRO A 377 -17.30 42.83 41.00
CA PRO A 377 -17.95 41.70 40.33
C PRO A 377 -17.40 40.36 40.87
N VAL A 378 -18.08 39.82 41.89
CA VAL A 378 -17.78 38.50 42.44
C VAL A 378 -18.19 37.45 41.40
N GLY A 379 -17.20 36.77 40.82
CA GLY A 379 -17.44 35.69 39.87
C GLY A 379 -18.28 34.57 40.48
N TYR A 380 -19.23 34.05 39.70
CA TYR A 380 -20.14 32.98 40.12
C TYR A 380 -19.35 31.72 40.53
N ASP A 381 -19.66 31.12 41.68
CA ASP A 381 -18.94 29.91 42.13
C ASP A 381 -19.46 28.65 41.43
N TYR A 382 -18.83 28.31 40.31
CA TYR A 382 -19.09 27.09 39.55
C TYR A 382 -18.75 25.78 40.29
N ARG A 383 -18.15 25.81 41.49
CA ARG A 383 -17.72 24.59 42.22
C ARG A 383 -18.87 23.65 42.59
N SER A 384 -20.06 24.19 42.86
CA SER A 384 -21.27 23.41 43.20
C SER A 384 -21.84 22.63 42.00
N LEU A 385 -21.54 23.05 40.78
CA LEU A 385 -22.06 22.46 39.53
C LEU A 385 -21.28 21.23 39.05
N PHE A 386 -20.20 20.86 39.74
CA PHE A 386 -19.50 19.61 39.50
C PHE A 386 -20.27 18.46 40.18
N THR A 387 -21.25 17.90 39.47
CA THR A 387 -22.02 16.72 39.86
C THR A 387 -21.68 15.50 39.00
N GLY A 388 -21.99 14.31 39.52
CA GLY A 388 -22.02 13.05 38.75
C GLY A 388 -20.77 12.74 37.94
N GLY A 389 -20.94 12.36 36.68
CA GLY A 389 -19.83 11.97 35.80
C GLY A 389 -18.74 13.04 35.65
N LEU A 390 -19.11 14.32 35.65
CA LEU A 390 -18.17 15.44 35.55
C LEU A 390 -17.37 15.67 36.85
N GLN A 391 -17.99 15.43 38.01
CA GLN A 391 -17.30 15.45 39.31
C GLN A 391 -16.28 14.31 39.42
N GLN A 392 -16.67 13.12 38.96
CA GLN A 392 -15.83 11.93 38.96
C GLN A 392 -14.63 12.14 38.02
N LEU A 393 -14.86 12.60 36.79
CA LEU A 393 -13.81 12.98 35.85
C LEU A 393 -12.86 14.02 36.44
N ARG A 394 -13.36 15.13 37.01
CA ARG A 394 -12.49 16.16 37.59
C ARG A 394 -11.58 15.57 38.67
N THR A 395 -12.15 14.74 39.55
CA THR A 395 -11.40 14.07 40.62
C THR A 395 -10.34 13.11 40.06
N GLU A 396 -10.66 12.40 38.97
CA GLU A 396 -9.71 11.51 38.28
C GLU A 396 -8.58 12.29 37.61
N LEU A 397 -8.85 13.42 36.96
CA LEU A 397 -7.82 14.28 36.39
C LEU A 397 -6.92 14.92 37.47
N GLU A 398 -7.52 15.39 38.56
CA GLU A 398 -6.83 15.95 39.74
C GLU A 398 -5.95 14.89 40.46
N GLN A 399 -6.31 13.61 40.38
CA GLN A 399 -5.47 12.50 40.86
C GLN A 399 -4.39 12.07 39.86
N LYS A 400 -4.68 12.10 38.55
CA LYS A 400 -3.84 11.46 37.51
C LYS A 400 -2.75 12.38 36.94
N TYR A 401 -2.96 13.70 36.91
CA TYR A 401 -2.15 14.64 36.11
C TYR A 401 -1.62 15.85 36.88
N VAL A 402 -0.37 16.24 36.58
CA VAL A 402 0.32 17.41 37.18
C VAL A 402 0.14 18.64 36.29
N LEU A 403 -0.71 19.59 36.69
CA LEU A 403 -1.01 20.79 35.88
C LEU A 403 0.23 21.66 35.59
N ASP A 404 1.21 21.73 36.49
CA ASP A 404 2.46 22.50 36.28
C ASP A 404 3.42 21.86 35.26
N SER A 405 3.18 20.59 34.91
CA SER A 405 3.84 19.88 33.82
C SER A 405 3.07 19.94 32.51
N ILE A 406 1.84 20.44 32.52
CA ILE A 406 0.98 20.56 31.34
C ILE A 406 1.09 21.98 30.77
N ASP A 407 1.12 22.07 29.45
CA ASP A 407 0.99 23.34 28.73
C ASP A 407 -0.47 23.66 28.42
N THR A 408 -1.16 22.74 27.74
CA THR A 408 -2.51 22.95 27.22
C THR A 408 -3.37 21.71 27.46
N VAL A 409 -4.62 21.93 27.89
CA VAL A 409 -5.68 20.90 27.93
C VAL A 409 -6.75 21.28 26.91
N SER A 410 -7.15 20.34 26.05
CA SER A 410 -8.27 20.53 25.12
C SER A 410 -9.31 19.45 25.31
N TYR A 411 -10.58 19.80 25.16
CA TYR A 411 -11.71 18.88 25.32
C TYR A 411 -12.89 19.31 24.44
N ALA A 412 -13.82 18.40 24.16
CA ALA A 412 -15.00 18.71 23.36
C ALA A 412 -16.28 18.46 24.15
N LEU A 413 -17.09 19.50 24.30
CA LEU A 413 -18.50 19.33 24.65
C LEU A 413 -19.25 18.88 23.40
N ALA A 414 -20.00 17.80 23.55
CA ALA A 414 -20.97 17.32 22.59
C ALA A 414 -22.39 17.48 23.14
N VAL A 415 -23.33 17.88 22.28
CA VAL A 415 -24.73 18.16 22.61
C VAL A 415 -25.62 17.45 21.62
N ASP A 416 -26.37 16.46 22.08
CA ASP A 416 -27.31 15.69 21.28
C ASP A 416 -28.70 16.33 21.38
N ILE A 417 -29.17 16.88 20.27
CA ILE A 417 -30.41 17.65 20.18
C ILE A 417 -31.51 16.77 19.56
N ASN A 418 -32.45 16.35 20.40
CA ASN A 418 -33.69 15.68 20.02
C ASN A 418 -34.80 16.72 19.80
N CYS A 419 -35.78 16.40 18.96
CA CYS A 419 -36.89 17.29 18.61
C CYS A 419 -38.22 16.53 18.61
N LEU A 420 -39.22 17.07 19.32
CA LEU A 420 -40.60 16.58 19.32
C LEU A 420 -41.52 17.60 18.64
N ASP A 421 -42.53 17.13 17.90
CA ASP A 421 -43.46 18.00 17.17
C ASP A 421 -44.33 18.84 18.13
N GLY A 422 -44.04 20.14 18.22
CA GLY A 422 -44.79 21.09 19.05
C GLY A 422 -46.27 21.22 18.68
N ARG A 423 -46.61 20.83 17.44
CA ARG A 423 -47.97 20.85 16.88
C ARG A 423 -48.66 19.50 16.94
N SER A 424 -48.23 18.60 17.83
CA SER A 424 -48.95 17.34 18.06
C SER A 424 -50.36 17.62 18.58
N PRO A 425 -51.41 16.95 18.04
CA PRO A 425 -52.77 17.06 18.58
C PRO A 425 -52.91 16.53 20.01
N ASP A 426 -51.97 15.69 20.46
CA ASP A 426 -51.90 15.15 21.81
C ASP A 426 -50.70 15.76 22.56
N PRO A 427 -50.92 16.53 23.65
CA PRO A 427 -49.84 17.09 24.48
C PRO A 427 -48.94 16.03 25.13
N TYR A 428 -49.46 14.82 25.36
CA TYR A 428 -48.78 13.70 26.04
C TYR A 428 -48.14 12.71 25.06
N SER A 429 -48.45 12.82 23.76
CA SER A 429 -47.89 12.00 22.68
C SER A 429 -47.39 12.89 21.55
N LYS A 430 -46.26 13.55 21.78
CA LYS A 430 -45.56 14.36 20.77
C LYS A 430 -44.68 13.47 19.90
N LEU A 431 -44.88 13.52 18.59
CA LEU A 431 -44.14 12.70 17.65
C LEU A 431 -42.68 13.16 17.53
N ALA A 432 -41.73 12.24 17.67
CA ALA A 432 -40.30 12.52 17.47
C ALA A 432 -39.98 12.91 16.01
N ARG A 433 -38.97 13.77 15.86
CA ARG A 433 -38.55 14.37 14.59
C ARG A 433 -37.03 14.40 14.47
N CYS A 434 -36.53 14.03 13.29
CA CYS A 434 -35.10 14.10 13.00
C CYS A 434 -34.72 15.47 12.44
N LEU A 435 -33.59 16.01 12.89
CA LEU A 435 -33.04 17.28 12.42
C LEU A 435 -31.86 17.04 11.46
N LEU A 436 -31.72 17.93 10.46
CA LEU A 436 -30.50 18.07 9.65
C LEU A 436 -30.15 19.55 9.54
N ALA A 437 -28.86 19.85 9.31
CA ALA A 437 -28.42 21.22 9.07
C ALA A 437 -28.75 21.68 7.64
N ASP A 438 -29.26 22.90 7.50
CA ASP A 438 -29.52 23.57 6.23
C ASP A 438 -28.24 24.31 5.75
N ARG A 439 -27.72 23.90 4.59
CA ARG A 439 -26.49 24.46 3.98
C ARG A 439 -26.54 25.98 3.86
N ASN A 440 -27.71 26.55 3.54
CA ASN A 440 -27.87 27.96 3.20
C ASN A 440 -28.11 28.83 4.44
N MET A 441 -28.46 28.20 5.57
CA MET A 441 -28.44 28.83 6.90
C MET A 441 -27.03 28.73 7.49
N VAL A 442 -26.42 27.54 7.49
CA VAL A 442 -25.02 27.32 7.93
C VAL A 442 -24.04 28.23 7.20
N LEU A 443 -24.23 28.50 5.90
CA LEU A 443 -23.39 29.42 5.13
C LEU A 443 -23.37 30.86 5.69
N ARG A 444 -24.42 31.31 6.39
CA ARG A 444 -24.50 32.66 6.98
C ARG A 444 -23.64 32.79 8.25
N GLU A 445 -23.31 31.67 8.88
CA GLU A 445 -22.51 31.58 10.10
C GLU A 445 -20.99 31.71 9.85
N PHE A 446 -20.60 31.86 8.58
CA PHE A 446 -19.22 31.87 8.11
C PHE A 446 -19.02 32.96 7.05
N HIS A 447 -17.79 33.45 6.89
CA HIS A 447 -17.50 34.58 5.99
C HIS A 447 -17.27 34.13 4.53
N GLY A 448 -17.18 32.82 4.28
CA GLY A 448 -17.28 32.26 2.92
C GLY A 448 -17.32 30.74 2.84
N GLU A 449 -17.65 30.20 1.66
CA GLU A 449 -17.83 28.75 1.40
C GLU A 449 -16.56 27.89 1.58
N ARG A 450 -15.42 28.47 1.97
CA ARG A 450 -14.17 27.75 2.27
C ARG A 450 -13.92 27.57 3.76
N ASP A 451 -14.68 28.26 4.61
CA ASP A 451 -14.56 28.17 6.06
C ASP A 451 -15.08 26.83 6.58
N PHE A 452 -16.10 26.25 5.95
CA PHE A 452 -16.69 24.97 6.35
C PHE A 452 -16.72 23.92 5.22
N THR A 453 -16.95 22.67 5.61
CA THR A 453 -17.23 21.53 4.73
C THR A 453 -18.64 21.02 5.01
N PHE A 454 -19.45 20.90 3.97
CA PHE A 454 -20.79 20.34 4.04
C PHE A 454 -20.79 18.90 3.52
N TYR A 455 -21.59 18.04 4.14
CA TYR A 455 -21.70 16.62 3.83
C TYR A 455 -23.20 16.30 3.60
N PRO A 456 -23.70 16.42 2.36
CA PRO A 456 -25.11 16.18 2.04
C PRO A 456 -25.48 14.72 2.30
N LEU A 457 -26.64 14.48 2.91
CA LEU A 457 -27.13 13.11 3.18
C LEU A 457 -28.26 12.75 2.22
N ALA A 458 -28.38 11.46 1.87
CA ALA A 458 -29.38 10.98 0.91
C ALA A 458 -29.37 11.76 -0.42
N PHE A 459 -28.17 12.14 -0.88
CA PHE A 459 -27.89 13.02 -2.03
C PHE A 459 -28.45 14.45 -1.95
N HIS A 460 -29.02 14.88 -0.82
CA HIS A 460 -29.76 16.14 -0.74
C HIS A 460 -28.83 17.38 -0.72
N PRO A 461 -28.86 18.27 -1.73
CA PRO A 461 -27.89 19.36 -1.88
C PRO A 461 -27.88 20.36 -0.71
N ALA A 462 -29.05 20.63 -0.14
CA ALA A 462 -29.23 21.61 0.93
C ALA A 462 -29.25 21.06 2.38
N TYR A 463 -29.29 19.73 2.60
CA TYR A 463 -29.50 19.16 3.95
C TYR A 463 -28.51 18.03 4.27
N GLY A 464 -27.92 18.07 5.47
CA GLY A 464 -26.95 17.05 5.88
C GLY A 464 -26.18 17.40 7.16
N ASN A 465 -24.91 16.98 7.19
CA ASN A 465 -23.96 17.24 8.26
C ASN A 465 -22.94 18.30 7.83
N PHE A 466 -22.20 18.90 8.75
CA PHE A 466 -21.13 19.86 8.43
C PHE A 466 -20.00 19.87 9.46
N SER A 467 -18.84 20.39 9.08
CA SER A 467 -17.75 20.70 10.02
C SER A 467 -16.90 21.90 9.59
N SER A 468 -16.22 22.51 10.55
CA SER A 468 -15.46 23.76 10.41
C SER A 468 -14.23 23.72 11.34
N PRO A 469 -13.08 24.34 10.97
CA PRO A 469 -11.94 24.52 11.87
C PRO A 469 -12.16 25.65 12.90
N ARG A 470 -13.30 26.36 12.85
CA ARG A 470 -13.67 27.44 13.77
C ARG A 470 -15.14 27.32 14.20
N PRO A 471 -15.54 27.93 15.33
CA PRO A 471 -16.95 28.03 15.71
C PRO A 471 -17.78 28.80 14.66
N PRO A 472 -19.10 28.52 14.55
CA PRO A 472 -20.05 29.35 13.80
C PRO A 472 -20.34 30.68 14.52
N ALA A 473 -20.77 31.70 13.76
CA ALA A 473 -21.10 33.03 14.28
C ALA A 473 -22.09 32.97 15.46
N PHE A 474 -23.19 32.20 15.36
CA PHE A 474 -24.17 32.07 16.43
C PHE A 474 -23.59 31.65 17.79
N LEU A 475 -22.48 30.91 17.81
CA LEU A 475 -21.82 30.45 19.02
C LEU A 475 -20.69 31.41 19.42
N MET A 476 -19.95 31.93 18.43
CA MET A 476 -18.86 32.89 18.66
C MET A 476 -19.37 34.17 19.29
N ASP A 477 -20.36 34.79 18.67
CA ASP A 477 -20.73 36.19 18.91
C ASP A 477 -21.66 36.34 20.12
N ASN A 478 -22.47 35.30 20.42
CA ASN A 478 -23.40 35.29 21.56
C ASN A 478 -22.77 34.79 22.87
N LEU A 479 -21.58 34.16 22.81
CA LEU A 479 -20.99 33.47 23.96
C LEU A 479 -19.46 33.45 23.96
N LEU A 480 -18.83 32.80 22.96
CA LEU A 480 -17.42 32.42 23.08
C LEU A 480 -16.47 33.63 23.11
N ALA A 481 -16.78 34.71 22.39
CA ALA A 481 -16.00 35.95 22.46
C ALA A 481 -15.96 36.51 23.90
N VAL A 482 -17.12 36.59 24.56
CA VAL A 482 -17.25 37.09 25.94
C VAL A 482 -16.50 36.18 26.93
N MET A 483 -16.63 34.86 26.79
CA MET A 483 -15.88 33.90 27.62
C MET A 483 -14.35 34.05 27.44
N GLN A 484 -13.88 34.29 26.23
CA GLN A 484 -12.45 34.46 25.95
C GLN A 484 -11.91 35.78 26.53
N GLU A 485 -12.67 36.87 26.40
CA GLU A 485 -12.36 38.16 27.01
C GLU A 485 -12.34 38.08 28.54
N ASN A 486 -13.35 37.44 29.16
CA ASN A 486 -13.45 37.29 30.62
C ASN A 486 -12.32 36.42 31.18
N MET A 487 -12.03 35.26 30.58
CA MET A 487 -10.89 34.42 30.97
C MET A 487 -9.55 35.14 30.77
N SER A 488 -9.44 36.02 29.78
CA SER A 488 -8.24 36.84 29.58
C SER A 488 -8.10 37.90 30.68
N TYR A 489 -9.17 38.63 30.98
CA TYR A 489 -9.21 39.64 32.04
C TYR A 489 -8.89 39.06 33.42
N GLN A 490 -9.50 37.92 33.78
CA GLN A 490 -9.25 37.19 35.04
C GLN A 490 -7.80 36.68 35.18
N HIS A 491 -7.04 36.62 34.07
CA HIS A 491 -5.65 36.17 34.02
C HIS A 491 -4.71 37.26 33.44
N ASN A 492 -4.91 38.51 33.86
CA ASN A 492 -4.03 39.65 33.58
C ASN A 492 -3.82 39.94 32.07
N GLY A 493 -4.85 39.74 31.25
CA GLY A 493 -4.79 39.92 29.80
C GLY A 493 -4.17 38.75 29.03
N ALA A 494 -3.85 37.62 29.69
CA ALA A 494 -3.28 36.47 29.03
C ALA A 494 -4.30 35.74 28.15
N SER A 495 -3.94 35.46 26.90
CA SER A 495 -4.74 34.60 26.00
C SER A 495 -4.71 33.14 26.47
N VAL A 496 -5.61 32.80 27.39
CA VAL A 496 -5.74 31.49 28.04
C VAL A 496 -6.69 30.56 27.28
N LEU A 497 -7.93 31.00 27.04
CA LEU A 497 -8.96 30.19 26.39
C LEU A 497 -8.95 30.39 24.88
N ASN A 498 -9.08 29.30 24.14
CA ASN A 498 -9.13 29.25 22.68
C ASN A 498 -10.17 28.21 22.22
N TYR A 499 -10.65 28.35 20.98
CA TYR A 499 -11.66 27.47 20.40
C TYR A 499 -11.15 26.79 19.13
N GLY A 500 -11.51 25.52 18.99
CA GLY A 500 -11.04 24.68 17.90
C GLY A 500 -12.13 24.25 16.93
N TYR A 501 -11.85 23.12 16.28
CA TYR A 501 -12.74 22.41 15.37
C TYR A 501 -14.18 22.26 15.94
N PHE A 502 -15.15 22.45 15.05
CA PHE A 502 -16.59 22.34 15.29
C PHE A 502 -17.19 21.35 14.29
N GLN A 503 -18.13 20.51 14.73
CA GLN A 503 -18.92 19.69 13.81
C GLN A 503 -20.38 19.52 14.24
N GLY A 504 -21.28 19.42 13.27
CA GLY A 504 -22.70 19.12 13.45
C GLY A 504 -23.12 17.93 12.60
N TYR A 505 -23.68 16.88 13.19
CA TYR A 505 -24.12 15.69 12.46
C TYR A 505 -25.29 14.94 13.10
N SER A 506 -26.14 14.30 12.30
CA SER A 506 -27.17 13.38 12.82
C SER A 506 -26.55 12.09 13.37
N ASN A 507 -27.01 11.64 14.55
CA ASN A 507 -26.55 10.43 15.24
C ASN A 507 -26.83 9.13 14.49
N ILE A 508 -27.65 9.15 13.44
CA ILE A 508 -27.72 8.06 12.44
C ILE A 508 -26.33 7.73 11.85
N LYS A 509 -25.40 8.69 11.84
CA LYS A 509 -23.97 8.44 11.57
C LYS A 509 -23.37 7.39 12.52
N ARG A 510 -23.69 7.42 13.82
CA ARG A 510 -23.20 6.49 14.86
C ARG A 510 -23.88 5.12 14.76
N SER A 511 -25.21 5.09 14.68
CA SER A 511 -25.99 3.82 14.63
C SER A 511 -25.74 3.01 13.35
N ILE A 512 -25.42 3.67 12.23
CA ILE A 512 -24.99 2.98 11.01
C ILE A 512 -23.48 2.66 11.05
N ARG A 513 -22.63 3.47 11.70
CA ARG A 513 -21.19 3.21 11.84
C ARG A 513 -20.61 3.72 13.17
N HIS A 514 -20.16 2.81 14.03
CA HIS A 514 -19.52 3.20 15.29
C HIS A 514 -18.10 3.78 15.08
N GLY A 515 -17.45 3.45 13.96
CA GLY A 515 -16.17 4.00 13.53
C GLY A 515 -16.08 4.17 12.00
N PRO A 516 -15.04 4.84 11.47
CA PRO A 516 -14.91 5.10 10.03
C PRO A 516 -14.94 3.82 9.18
N ASP A 517 -14.25 2.78 9.65
CA ASP A 517 -14.04 1.52 8.94
C ASP A 517 -15.16 0.49 9.15
N ASP A 518 -16.23 0.80 9.90
CA ASP A 518 -17.37 -0.12 10.07
C ASP A 518 -18.32 -0.09 8.85
N LEU A 519 -18.43 1.02 8.13
CA LEU A 519 -19.41 1.21 7.04
C LEU A 519 -19.09 0.36 5.79
N LEU A 520 -19.74 -0.79 5.63
CA LEU A 520 -19.49 -1.74 4.53
C LEU A 520 -19.76 -1.12 3.16
N ALA A 521 -20.76 -0.24 3.07
CA ALA A 521 -21.09 0.54 1.87
C ALA A 521 -19.92 1.39 1.32
N THR A 522 -18.86 1.63 2.07
CA THR A 522 -17.66 2.37 1.61
C THR A 522 -16.56 1.49 1.01
N LYS A 523 -16.56 0.18 1.32
CA LYS A 523 -15.41 -0.69 1.07
C LYS A 523 -15.33 -1.23 -0.36
N GLY A 524 -16.32 -0.98 -1.22
CA GLY A 524 -16.30 -1.44 -2.62
C GLY A 524 -16.36 -2.97 -2.78
N VAL A 525 -16.98 -3.66 -1.81
CA VAL A 525 -17.01 -5.13 -1.70
C VAL A 525 -17.65 -5.77 -2.92
N ALA A 526 -18.77 -5.23 -3.41
CA ALA A 526 -19.49 -5.78 -4.55
C ALA A 526 -18.65 -5.69 -5.83
N THR A 527 -18.03 -4.53 -6.06
CA THR A 527 -17.08 -4.34 -7.16
C THR A 527 -15.93 -5.34 -7.08
N ALA A 528 -15.29 -5.48 -5.92
CA ALA A 528 -14.11 -6.33 -5.76
C ALA A 528 -14.41 -7.83 -5.87
N ALA A 529 -15.60 -8.28 -5.47
CA ALA A 529 -16.03 -9.66 -5.61
C ALA A 529 -16.38 -10.04 -7.07
N LEU A 530 -17.03 -9.13 -7.80
CA LEU A 530 -17.66 -9.43 -9.09
C LEU A 530 -16.84 -8.99 -10.30
N ALA A 531 -16.15 -7.85 -10.24
CA ALA A 531 -15.44 -7.26 -11.38
C ALA A 531 -14.09 -7.93 -11.72
N LEU A 532 -13.55 -8.79 -10.84
CA LEU A 532 -12.31 -9.52 -11.13
C LEU A 532 -12.63 -10.69 -12.10
N PRO A 533 -12.06 -10.79 -13.31
CA PRO A 533 -12.34 -11.91 -14.21
C PRO A 533 -11.69 -13.22 -13.72
N ASN A 534 -12.39 -14.36 -13.86
CA ASN A 534 -11.85 -15.70 -13.58
C ASN A 534 -11.75 -16.59 -14.85
N ARG A 535 -11.81 -15.99 -16.04
CA ARG A 535 -11.98 -16.68 -17.35
C ARG A 535 -10.93 -17.75 -17.68
N ASP A 536 -9.83 -17.74 -16.94
CA ASP A 536 -8.63 -18.52 -17.18
C ASP A 536 -8.31 -19.50 -16.04
N GLY A 537 -9.00 -19.41 -14.89
CA GLY A 537 -8.66 -20.11 -13.64
C GLY A 537 -7.31 -19.72 -13.00
N LYS A 538 -6.54 -18.83 -13.63
CA LYS A 538 -5.13 -18.52 -13.31
C LYS A 538 -4.94 -17.46 -12.21
N LEU A 539 -5.93 -17.25 -11.33
CA LEU A 539 -5.74 -16.46 -10.11
C LEU A 539 -4.77 -17.18 -9.15
N SER A 540 -4.03 -16.44 -8.33
CA SER A 540 -3.20 -17.06 -7.28
C SER A 540 -4.08 -17.47 -6.10
N ALA A 541 -3.73 -18.55 -5.38
CA ALA A 541 -4.55 -19.07 -4.28
C ALA A 541 -4.96 -18.00 -3.23
N ARG A 542 -4.06 -17.05 -2.90
CA ARG A 542 -4.36 -15.92 -2.02
C ARG A 542 -5.41 -14.95 -2.61
N VAL A 543 -5.38 -14.70 -3.91
CA VAL A 543 -6.34 -13.84 -4.60
C VAL A 543 -7.69 -14.54 -4.72
N SER A 544 -7.71 -15.83 -5.09
CA SER A 544 -8.92 -16.66 -5.12
C SER A 544 -9.59 -16.72 -3.74
N ALA A 545 -8.83 -17.01 -2.68
CA ALA A 545 -9.36 -17.07 -1.31
C ALA A 545 -9.88 -15.70 -0.82
N ARG A 546 -9.20 -14.59 -1.10
CA ARG A 546 -9.73 -13.25 -0.76
C ARG A 546 -11.02 -12.96 -1.54
N ARG A 547 -11.09 -13.34 -2.82
CA ARG A 547 -12.30 -13.16 -3.63
C ARG A 547 -13.47 -13.97 -3.07
N GLU A 548 -13.26 -15.23 -2.72
CA GLU A 548 -14.36 -16.08 -2.22
C GLU A 548 -14.93 -15.54 -0.90
N ARG A 549 -14.08 -15.04 0.01
CA ARG A 549 -14.55 -14.31 1.21
C ARG A 549 -15.43 -13.10 0.85
N LEU A 550 -15.08 -12.34 -0.18
CA LEU A 550 -15.88 -11.20 -0.66
C LEU A 550 -17.18 -11.64 -1.37
N LEU A 551 -17.21 -12.83 -1.99
CA LEU A 551 -18.45 -13.43 -2.52
C LEU A 551 -19.35 -13.97 -1.38
N GLN A 552 -18.77 -14.51 -0.31
CA GLN A 552 -19.51 -14.95 0.88
C GLN A 552 -20.24 -13.78 1.57
N HIS A 553 -19.65 -12.58 1.62
CA HIS A 553 -20.34 -11.34 2.01
C HIS A 553 -21.59 -11.06 1.15
N LEU A 554 -21.48 -11.17 -0.18
CA LEU A 554 -22.62 -10.89 -1.08
C LEU A 554 -23.72 -11.94 -1.00
N ARG A 555 -23.39 -13.19 -0.67
CA ARG A 555 -24.38 -14.26 -0.45
C ARG A 555 -25.07 -14.17 0.93
N GLY A 556 -24.48 -13.47 1.89
CA GLY A 556 -24.90 -13.47 3.30
C GLY A 556 -24.34 -14.64 4.12
N ASN A 557 -23.48 -15.48 3.51
CA ASN A 557 -23.02 -16.75 4.09
C ASN A 557 -22.08 -16.61 5.30
N LEU A 558 -21.59 -15.39 5.59
CA LEU A 558 -20.78 -15.13 6.79
C LEU A 558 -21.63 -14.97 8.05
N THR A 559 -22.94 -14.77 7.90
CA THR A 559 -23.89 -14.62 9.01
C THR A 559 -25.14 -15.48 8.76
N PRO A 560 -25.06 -16.83 8.81
CA PRO A 560 -26.15 -17.71 8.37
C PRO A 560 -27.50 -17.51 9.09
N HIS A 561 -27.48 -16.99 10.32
CA HIS A 561 -28.68 -16.70 11.12
C HIS A 561 -29.29 -15.31 10.82
N ASP A 562 -28.54 -14.41 10.18
CA ASP A 562 -29.00 -13.12 9.66
C ASP A 562 -28.22 -12.80 8.37
N PRO A 563 -28.64 -13.31 7.21
CA PRO A 563 -27.89 -13.15 5.96
C PRO A 563 -27.81 -11.71 5.46
N GLU A 564 -28.65 -10.79 5.94
CA GLU A 564 -28.58 -9.37 5.56
C GLU A 564 -27.45 -8.66 6.30
N SER A 565 -27.17 -9.04 7.55
CA SER A 565 -26.14 -8.38 8.39
C SER A 565 -24.70 -8.45 7.86
N SER A 566 -24.37 -9.37 6.93
CA SER A 566 -23.07 -9.40 6.23
C SER A 566 -23.09 -8.87 4.79
N LYS A 567 -24.27 -8.61 4.21
CA LYS A 567 -24.44 -7.93 2.91
C LYS A 567 -24.30 -6.41 3.08
N PRO A 568 -23.43 -5.71 2.30
CA PRO A 568 -23.12 -4.30 2.53
C PRO A 568 -24.33 -3.37 2.71
N PHE A 569 -25.23 -3.31 1.73
CA PHE A 569 -26.36 -2.36 1.78
C PHE A 569 -27.54 -2.85 2.60
N ALA A 570 -27.83 -4.16 2.63
CA ALA A 570 -28.91 -4.70 3.46
C ALA A 570 -28.63 -4.46 4.96
N ARG A 571 -27.39 -4.64 5.42
CA ARG A 571 -26.98 -4.26 6.78
C ARG A 571 -27.19 -2.77 7.07
N GLU A 572 -26.83 -1.86 6.16
CA GLU A 572 -27.04 -0.43 6.44
C GLU A 572 -28.54 -0.07 6.43
N ARG A 573 -29.38 -0.77 5.65
CA ARG A 573 -30.86 -0.68 5.72
C ARG A 573 -31.34 -1.09 7.12
N GLN A 574 -30.97 -2.30 7.56
CA GLN A 574 -31.33 -2.86 8.86
C GLN A 574 -30.92 -1.95 10.02
N ARG A 575 -29.68 -1.42 10.01
CA ARG A 575 -29.19 -0.46 11.01
C ARG A 575 -29.96 0.87 10.97
N THR A 576 -30.30 1.38 9.79
CA THR A 576 -31.13 2.59 9.65
C THR A 576 -32.54 2.39 10.20
N GLU A 577 -33.17 1.25 9.91
CA GLU A 577 -34.53 0.95 10.35
C GLU A 577 -34.60 0.64 11.85
N ARG A 578 -33.56 -0.01 12.40
CA ARG A 578 -33.36 -0.15 13.85
C ARG A 578 -33.24 1.21 14.54
N ALA A 579 -32.39 2.11 14.03
CA ALA A 579 -32.21 3.44 14.61
C ALA A 579 -33.44 4.37 14.46
N ILE A 580 -34.38 4.07 13.55
CA ILE A 580 -35.71 4.71 13.52
C ILE A 580 -36.60 4.18 14.66
N PHE A 581 -36.53 2.88 14.96
CA PHE A 581 -37.34 2.23 15.99
C PHE A 581 -36.84 2.54 17.42
N GLU A 582 -35.53 2.66 17.61
CA GLU A 582 -34.88 3.01 18.89
C GLU A 582 -34.72 4.54 19.07
N GLU A 583 -35.26 5.35 18.15
CA GLU A 583 -35.21 6.82 18.08
C GLU A 583 -33.80 7.46 18.14
N GLU A 584 -32.74 6.72 17.77
CA GLU A 584 -31.33 7.15 17.75
C GLU A 584 -30.98 8.17 16.62
N PHE A 585 -31.79 9.20 16.42
CA PHE A 585 -31.65 10.16 15.31
C PHE A 585 -31.49 11.64 15.71
N ALA A 586 -31.11 11.90 16.97
CA ALA A 586 -30.69 13.22 17.47
C ALA A 586 -29.68 13.91 16.52
N PHE A 587 -29.63 15.24 16.52
CA PHE A 587 -28.55 15.97 15.86
C PHE A 587 -27.51 16.44 16.88
N ARG A 588 -26.28 15.94 16.72
CA ARG A 588 -25.15 16.16 17.61
C ARG A 588 -24.31 17.34 17.15
N ILE A 589 -24.16 18.35 18.00
CA ILE A 589 -23.20 19.45 17.85
C ILE A 589 -22.00 19.17 18.75
N GLU A 590 -20.78 19.42 18.26
CA GLU A 590 -19.54 19.27 19.02
C GLU A 590 -18.66 20.51 18.84
N GLN A 591 -18.18 21.09 19.95
CA GLN A 591 -17.25 22.22 19.97
C GLN A 591 -16.01 21.86 20.80
N VAL A 592 -14.82 21.95 20.19
CA VAL A 592 -13.54 21.82 20.90
C VAL A 592 -13.17 23.13 21.62
N LEU A 593 -12.86 23.04 22.90
CA LEU A 593 -12.25 24.09 23.72
C LEU A 593 -10.79 23.74 24.00
N SER A 594 -9.94 24.76 24.20
CA SER A 594 -8.52 24.60 24.53
C SER A 594 -8.09 25.65 25.54
N VAL A 595 -7.65 25.21 26.72
CA VAL A 595 -7.17 26.06 27.83
C VAL A 595 -5.65 25.92 27.96
N GLN A 596 -4.95 27.04 27.81
CA GLN A 596 -3.50 27.12 28.01
C GLN A 596 -3.20 27.21 29.52
N VAL A 597 -3.07 26.04 30.15
CA VAL A 597 -2.74 25.85 31.58
C VAL A 597 -1.43 26.55 31.96
N SER A 598 -0.47 26.63 31.03
CA SER A 598 0.77 27.40 31.18
C SER A 598 0.59 28.91 31.35
N ARG A 599 -0.59 29.45 31.02
CA ARG A 599 -0.95 30.88 31.15
C ARG A 599 -1.99 31.18 32.24
N LEU A 600 -2.57 30.16 32.88
CA LEU A 600 -3.39 30.35 34.08
C LEU A 600 -2.50 30.94 35.20
N SER A 601 -3.01 31.92 35.95
CA SER A 601 -2.33 32.40 37.16
C SER A 601 -2.30 31.31 38.24
N ASP A 602 -1.19 31.23 39.00
CA ASP A 602 -0.93 30.08 39.88
C ASP A 602 -2.02 29.85 40.94
N ARG A 603 -2.63 30.94 41.43
CA ARG A 603 -3.76 30.91 42.40
C ARG A 603 -5.05 30.26 41.85
N SER A 604 -5.15 30.06 40.53
CA SER A 604 -6.30 29.48 39.84
C SER A 604 -5.94 28.33 38.90
N ARG A 605 -4.72 27.79 38.95
CA ARG A 605 -4.30 26.68 38.09
C ARG A 605 -4.79 25.33 38.66
N GLY A 606 -6.00 24.93 38.31
CA GLY A 606 -6.58 23.64 38.67
C GLY A 606 -7.65 23.17 37.69
N PHE A 607 -7.95 21.86 37.67
CA PHE A 607 -8.91 21.28 36.70
C PHE A 607 -10.33 21.84 36.87
N SER A 608 -10.71 22.28 38.07
CA SER A 608 -11.92 23.09 38.28
C SER A 608 -12.00 24.27 37.29
N THR A 609 -10.98 25.13 37.24
CA THR A 609 -10.93 26.29 36.33
C THR A 609 -10.76 25.88 34.86
N VAL A 610 -10.02 24.81 34.57
CA VAL A 610 -9.86 24.28 33.21
C VAL A 610 -11.20 23.81 32.62
N LEU A 611 -12.08 23.21 33.44
CA LEU A 611 -13.36 22.68 32.99
C LEU A 611 -14.52 23.69 33.07
N THR A 612 -14.44 24.73 33.93
CA THR A 612 -15.47 25.77 34.10
C THR A 612 -16.12 26.28 32.79
N PRO A 613 -15.39 26.53 31.68
CA PRO A 613 -15.98 26.94 30.40
C PRO A 613 -17.09 26.02 29.85
N ILE A 614 -17.20 24.77 30.32
CA ILE A 614 -18.25 23.84 29.89
C ILE A 614 -19.65 24.28 30.35
N PHE A 615 -19.75 24.94 31.51
CA PHE A 615 -21.06 25.25 32.12
C PHE A 615 -21.83 26.33 31.38
N GLN A 616 -21.16 27.40 30.94
CA GLN A 616 -21.80 28.44 30.12
C GLN A 616 -22.21 27.93 28.74
N LEU A 617 -21.48 26.98 28.16
CA LEU A 617 -21.89 26.28 26.93
C LEU A 617 -23.15 25.44 27.14
N ILE A 618 -23.20 24.65 28.22
CA ILE A 618 -24.40 23.85 28.58
C ILE A 618 -25.60 24.79 28.76
N ARG A 619 -25.44 25.88 29.53
CA ARG A 619 -26.49 26.87 29.78
C ARG A 619 -26.93 27.61 28.51
N PHE A 620 -26.03 27.92 27.56
CA PHE A 620 -26.39 28.46 26.24
C PHE A 620 -27.28 27.49 25.44
N PHE A 621 -26.90 26.21 25.34
CA PHE A 621 -27.70 25.23 24.58
C PHE A 621 -29.05 24.89 25.24
N LEU A 622 -29.20 25.10 26.56
CA LEU A 622 -30.46 24.99 27.28
C LEU A 622 -31.36 26.23 27.12
N GLU A 623 -30.82 27.41 27.43
CA GLU A 623 -31.62 28.63 27.65
C GLU A 623 -31.66 29.57 26.43
N GLU A 624 -30.87 29.32 25.37
CA GLU A 624 -30.84 30.16 24.16
C GLU A 624 -31.09 29.39 22.84
N PRO A 625 -32.17 28.57 22.73
CA PRO A 625 -32.51 27.84 21.51
C PRO A 625 -32.69 28.74 20.27
N GLN A 626 -33.19 29.96 20.45
CA GLN A 626 -33.35 30.96 19.39
C GLN A 626 -32.04 31.31 18.68
N CYS A 627 -30.88 31.16 19.33
CA CYS A 627 -29.59 31.49 18.74
C CYS A 627 -29.10 30.43 17.75
N TYR A 628 -29.47 29.14 17.88
CA TYR A 628 -28.91 28.06 17.06
C TYR A 628 -29.95 27.25 16.26
N THR A 629 -31.24 27.29 16.61
CA THR A 629 -32.26 26.43 15.95
C THR A 629 -32.55 26.81 14.50
N HIS A 630 -32.21 28.03 14.08
CA HIS A 630 -32.38 28.53 12.71
C HIS A 630 -31.54 27.77 11.67
N ILE A 631 -30.49 27.07 12.09
CA ILE A 631 -29.67 26.24 11.18
C ILE A 631 -30.35 24.92 10.81
N PHE A 632 -31.48 24.55 11.44
CA PHE A 632 -32.08 23.22 11.34
C PHE A 632 -33.31 23.11 10.44
N ARG A 633 -33.38 22.00 9.72
CA ARG A 633 -34.55 21.51 8.98
C ARG A 633 -35.11 20.27 9.68
N SER A 634 -36.43 20.20 9.87
CA SER A 634 -37.09 19.19 10.71
C SER A 634 -37.94 18.22 9.90
N PHE A 635 -37.63 16.93 10.00
CA PHE A 635 -38.21 15.82 9.23
C PHE A 635 -38.95 14.84 10.12
N ARG A 636 -39.95 14.13 9.55
CA ARG A 636 -40.49 12.93 10.18
C ARG A 636 -39.49 11.77 9.99
N PRO A 637 -39.30 10.86 10.96
CA PRO A 637 -38.39 9.71 10.82
C PRO A 637 -38.64 8.85 9.56
N SER A 638 -39.92 8.69 9.19
CA SER A 638 -40.36 8.02 7.96
C SER A 638 -40.02 8.73 6.65
N VAL A 639 -39.51 9.96 6.70
CA VAL A 639 -38.94 10.71 5.56
C VAL A 639 -37.43 10.73 5.66
N PHE A 640 -36.88 11.23 6.76
CA PHE A 640 -35.46 11.10 7.08
C PHE A 640 -35.35 10.69 8.56
N PRO A 641 -34.60 9.61 8.88
CA PRO A 641 -33.64 8.91 8.02
C PRO A 641 -34.23 7.84 7.07
N GLY A 642 -35.55 7.61 7.05
CA GLY A 642 -36.18 6.56 6.24
C GLY A 642 -35.79 6.52 4.74
N ILE A 643 -35.51 7.67 4.11
CA ILE A 643 -34.98 7.76 2.75
C ILE A 643 -33.64 7.02 2.55
N LEU A 644 -32.77 6.97 3.56
CA LEU A 644 -31.49 6.23 3.52
C LEU A 644 -31.74 4.72 3.48
N ALA A 645 -32.73 4.22 4.23
CA ALA A 645 -33.14 2.81 4.18
C ALA A 645 -33.69 2.43 2.79
N SER A 646 -34.52 3.29 2.19
CA SER A 646 -34.99 3.10 0.80
C SER A 646 -33.85 3.12 -0.22
N PHE A 647 -32.85 4.00 -0.08
CA PHE A 647 -31.66 3.99 -0.93
C PHE A 647 -30.82 2.72 -0.76
N ALA A 648 -30.60 2.25 0.47
CA ALA A 648 -29.91 0.98 0.72
C ALA A 648 -30.67 -0.21 0.11
N ASN A 649 -32.00 -0.23 0.21
CA ASN A 649 -32.82 -1.26 -0.44
C ASN A 649 -32.61 -1.25 -1.97
N LEU A 650 -32.64 -0.07 -2.59
CA LEU A 650 -32.37 0.13 -4.02
C LEU A 650 -30.97 -0.35 -4.43
N PHE A 651 -29.93 0.02 -3.68
CA PHE A 651 -28.55 -0.41 -3.99
C PHE A 651 -28.36 -1.92 -3.79
N SER A 652 -28.97 -2.53 -2.77
CA SER A 652 -28.94 -3.98 -2.58
C SER A 652 -29.58 -4.71 -3.75
N GLN A 653 -30.83 -4.36 -4.11
CA GLN A 653 -31.55 -5.03 -5.21
C GLN A 653 -30.83 -4.89 -6.57
N ALA A 654 -30.24 -3.72 -6.84
CA ALA A 654 -29.44 -3.52 -8.04
C ALA A 654 -28.17 -4.40 -8.06
N ILE A 655 -27.50 -4.55 -6.92
CA ILE A 655 -26.30 -5.41 -6.79
C ILE A 655 -26.68 -6.89 -6.82
N ASP A 656 -27.75 -7.31 -6.15
CA ASP A 656 -28.27 -8.68 -6.20
C ASP A 656 -28.67 -9.06 -7.66
N SER A 657 -29.25 -8.13 -8.43
CA SER A 657 -29.54 -8.34 -9.86
C SER A 657 -28.29 -8.49 -10.74
N ILE A 658 -27.17 -7.83 -10.38
CA ILE A 658 -25.87 -8.01 -11.05
C ILE A 658 -25.19 -9.31 -10.58
N PHE A 659 -25.36 -9.68 -9.31
CA PHE A 659 -24.85 -10.93 -8.73
C PHE A 659 -25.44 -12.16 -9.42
N MET A 660 -26.77 -12.19 -9.61
CA MET A 660 -27.43 -13.28 -10.36
C MET A 660 -26.91 -13.40 -11.80
N ARG A 661 -26.60 -12.27 -12.45
CA ARG A 661 -25.99 -12.25 -13.80
C ARG A 661 -24.53 -12.71 -13.78
N PHE A 662 -23.78 -12.43 -12.71
CA PHE A 662 -22.42 -12.95 -12.51
C PHE A 662 -22.43 -14.47 -12.34
N GLU A 663 -23.30 -15.04 -11.50
CA GLU A 663 -23.37 -16.49 -11.32
C GLU A 663 -23.86 -17.21 -12.59
N ALA A 664 -24.83 -16.64 -13.31
CA ALA A 664 -25.26 -17.14 -14.62
C ALA A 664 -24.17 -17.09 -15.71
N ALA A 665 -23.21 -16.14 -15.63
CA ALA A 665 -22.06 -16.07 -16.53
C ALA A 665 -20.91 -17.02 -16.15
N GLY A 666 -20.94 -17.58 -14.93
CA GLY A 666 -19.97 -18.56 -14.44
C GLY A 666 -18.51 -18.13 -14.61
N SER A 667 -17.72 -18.93 -15.33
CA SER A 667 -16.30 -18.67 -15.55
C SER A 667 -16.02 -17.39 -16.35
N GLN A 668 -16.97 -16.90 -17.16
CA GLN A 668 -16.80 -15.64 -17.92
C GLN A 668 -16.79 -14.41 -17.01
N GLY A 669 -17.51 -14.46 -15.88
CA GLY A 669 -17.71 -13.32 -14.98
C GLY A 669 -18.47 -12.17 -15.64
N LEU A 670 -18.41 -10.98 -15.04
CA LEU A 670 -19.05 -9.79 -15.60
C LEU A 670 -18.35 -9.26 -16.87
N CYS A 671 -19.13 -8.60 -17.72
CA CYS A 671 -18.63 -7.73 -18.78
C CYS A 671 -18.20 -6.36 -18.20
N VAL A 672 -17.42 -5.58 -18.96
CA VAL A 672 -16.94 -4.24 -18.53
C VAL A 672 -18.09 -3.30 -18.15
N ALA A 673 -19.23 -3.36 -18.85
CA ALA A 673 -20.39 -2.52 -18.53
C ALA A 673 -20.95 -2.80 -17.12
N LEU A 674 -21.18 -4.08 -16.78
CA LEU A 674 -21.70 -4.44 -15.46
C LEU A 674 -20.64 -4.29 -14.36
N ALA A 675 -19.34 -4.42 -14.68
CA ALA A 675 -18.23 -4.14 -13.78
C ALA A 675 -18.10 -2.65 -13.40
N GLU A 676 -18.22 -1.74 -14.38
CA GLU A 676 -18.33 -0.30 -14.11
C GLU A 676 -19.65 0.04 -13.41
N GLY A 677 -20.75 -0.65 -13.75
CA GLY A 677 -22.06 -0.49 -13.12
C GLY A 677 -22.05 -0.75 -11.61
N VAL A 678 -21.53 -1.92 -11.18
CA VAL A 678 -21.40 -2.20 -9.73
C VAL A 678 -20.45 -1.21 -9.05
N SER A 679 -19.42 -0.71 -9.75
CA SER A 679 -18.54 0.33 -9.20
C SER A 679 -19.21 1.71 -9.09
N ALA A 680 -20.14 2.05 -9.99
CA ALA A 680 -20.99 3.22 -9.82
C ALA A 680 -21.91 3.06 -8.60
N LEU A 681 -22.56 1.90 -8.43
CA LEU A 681 -23.47 1.62 -7.32
C LEU A 681 -22.76 1.66 -5.95
N ASP A 682 -21.60 1.01 -5.80
CA ASP A 682 -20.79 1.08 -4.56
C ASP A 682 -20.41 2.53 -4.21
N ARG A 683 -20.00 3.34 -5.22
CA ARG A 683 -19.59 4.74 -5.03
C ARG A 683 -20.75 5.67 -4.69
N LEU A 684 -21.90 5.48 -5.34
CA LEU A 684 -23.12 6.22 -5.09
C LEU A 684 -23.68 5.90 -3.71
N GLY A 685 -23.73 4.63 -3.34
CA GLY A 685 -24.10 4.20 -1.99
C GLY A 685 -23.18 4.79 -0.93
N SER A 686 -21.85 4.72 -1.12
CA SER A 686 -20.86 5.37 -0.26
C SER A 686 -21.14 6.88 -0.07
N TYR A 687 -21.42 7.62 -1.16
CA TYR A 687 -21.77 9.04 -1.08
C TYR A 687 -23.10 9.28 -0.35
N CYS A 688 -24.14 8.47 -0.60
CA CYS A 688 -25.46 8.58 0.03
C CYS A 688 -25.40 8.62 1.58
N PHE A 689 -24.54 7.78 2.17
CA PHE A 689 -24.37 7.62 3.63
C PHE A 689 -23.27 8.49 4.26
N THR A 690 -22.53 9.28 3.47
CA THR A 690 -21.37 10.04 3.95
C THR A 690 -21.31 11.50 3.50
N GLY A 691 -21.95 11.85 2.39
CA GLY A 691 -21.78 13.13 1.70
C GLY A 691 -20.34 13.41 1.25
N PHE A 692 -19.45 12.42 1.23
CA PHE A 692 -18.01 12.64 1.04
C PHE A 692 -17.65 12.62 -0.46
N PRO A 693 -17.27 13.76 -1.08
CA PRO A 693 -17.18 13.84 -2.54
C PRO A 693 -16.18 12.85 -3.15
N ARG A 694 -15.06 12.56 -2.46
CA ARG A 694 -14.01 11.64 -2.96
C ARG A 694 -14.49 10.20 -3.24
N SER A 695 -15.63 9.77 -2.69
CA SER A 695 -16.25 8.48 -3.04
C SER A 695 -16.63 8.42 -4.52
N LEU A 696 -17.07 9.56 -5.09
CA LEU A 696 -17.45 9.71 -6.48
C LEU A 696 -16.21 9.99 -7.34
N MET A 697 -16.02 9.22 -8.42
CA MET A 697 -14.94 9.47 -9.38
C MET A 697 -15.39 10.53 -10.40
N GLY A 698 -15.24 11.82 -10.09
CA GLY A 698 -15.70 12.93 -10.94
C GLY A 698 -15.25 12.84 -12.41
N SER A 699 -14.02 12.36 -12.67
CA SER A 699 -13.49 12.13 -14.03
C SER A 699 -14.24 11.09 -14.87
N VAL A 700 -15.13 10.31 -14.26
CA VAL A 700 -16.01 9.32 -14.92
C VAL A 700 -17.49 9.66 -14.72
N LEU A 701 -17.87 10.13 -13.52
CA LEU A 701 -19.25 10.40 -13.15
C LEU A 701 -19.79 11.74 -13.67
N THR A 702 -18.95 12.75 -13.95
CA THR A 702 -19.44 13.98 -14.61
C THR A 702 -19.83 13.71 -16.07
N PRO A 703 -19.02 13.01 -16.91
CA PRO A 703 -19.43 12.67 -18.28
C PRO A 703 -20.59 11.66 -18.40
N LEU A 704 -21.01 11.02 -17.29
CA LEU A 704 -22.22 10.21 -17.20
C LEU A 704 -23.48 11.02 -16.81
N GLY A 705 -23.34 12.33 -16.58
CA GLY A 705 -24.40 13.22 -16.07
C GLY A 705 -24.72 13.03 -14.59
N THR A 706 -23.92 12.25 -13.85
CA THR A 706 -24.20 11.88 -12.46
C THR A 706 -23.97 13.02 -11.50
N ILE A 707 -22.90 13.81 -11.70
CA ILE A 707 -22.61 14.98 -10.86
C ILE A 707 -23.66 16.07 -11.10
N ASP A 708 -23.93 16.41 -12.35
CA ASP A 708 -24.97 17.36 -12.76
C ASP A 708 -26.35 17.03 -12.17
N GLY A 709 -26.73 15.74 -12.15
CA GLY A 709 -27.96 15.26 -11.52
C GLY A 709 -27.98 15.45 -9.99
N ILE A 710 -26.85 15.25 -9.32
CA ILE A 710 -26.70 15.49 -7.87
C ILE A 710 -26.74 16.99 -7.56
N GLU A 711 -26.15 17.85 -8.41
CA GLU A 711 -26.17 19.31 -8.28
C GLU A 711 -27.58 19.90 -8.47
N GLN A 712 -28.25 19.50 -9.55
CA GLN A 712 -29.50 20.14 -10.00
C GLN A 712 -30.75 19.48 -9.41
N GLY A 713 -30.71 18.16 -9.15
CA GLY A 713 -31.86 17.36 -8.73
C GLY A 713 -31.68 16.61 -7.41
N GLY A 714 -30.48 16.64 -6.80
CA GLY A 714 -30.19 15.90 -5.58
C GLY A 714 -30.29 14.38 -5.73
N TRP A 715 -29.96 13.84 -6.91
CA TRP A 715 -30.07 12.42 -7.22
C TRP A 715 -29.09 12.02 -8.34
N PRO A 716 -28.48 10.82 -8.28
CA PRO A 716 -27.58 10.36 -9.33
C PRO A 716 -28.31 9.93 -10.60
N PHE A 717 -27.89 10.48 -11.74
CA PHE A 717 -28.23 10.00 -13.08
C PHE A 717 -27.06 9.21 -13.69
N ILE A 718 -27.34 8.21 -14.52
CA ILE A 718 -26.32 7.52 -15.32
C ILE A 718 -26.87 7.45 -16.75
N ASP A 719 -26.20 8.10 -17.70
CA ASP A 719 -26.67 8.12 -19.09
C ASP A 719 -26.58 6.71 -19.74
N PRO A 720 -27.71 6.07 -20.08
CA PRO A 720 -27.72 4.73 -20.68
C PRO A 720 -27.15 4.71 -22.11
N ARG A 721 -26.92 5.87 -22.74
CA ARG A 721 -26.20 6.00 -24.02
C ARG A 721 -24.68 5.82 -23.86
N VAL A 722 -24.18 5.97 -22.63
CA VAL A 722 -22.76 5.84 -22.28
C VAL A 722 -22.52 4.55 -21.49
N LEU A 723 -23.38 4.26 -20.50
CA LEU A 723 -23.33 3.07 -19.65
C LEU A 723 -24.73 2.51 -19.40
N ASP A 724 -25.11 1.45 -20.13
CA ASP A 724 -26.38 0.76 -19.89
C ASP A 724 -26.17 -0.44 -18.96
N LEU A 725 -27.01 -0.56 -17.93
CA LEU A 725 -26.99 -1.66 -16.95
C LEU A 725 -28.11 -2.70 -17.20
N ARG A 726 -28.95 -2.48 -18.21
CA ARG A 726 -30.07 -3.36 -18.57
C ARG A 726 -29.61 -4.55 -19.42
N GLY A 727 -30.28 -5.69 -19.30
CA GLY A 727 -29.93 -6.91 -20.01
C GLY A 727 -28.49 -7.37 -19.73
N ALA A 728 -27.71 -7.57 -20.81
CA ALA A 728 -26.29 -7.94 -20.75
C ALA A 728 -25.34 -6.77 -20.38
N GLY A 729 -25.86 -5.54 -20.29
CA GLY A 729 -25.09 -4.30 -20.15
C GLY A 729 -24.44 -3.82 -21.45
N ASN A 730 -24.23 -2.51 -21.58
CA ASN A 730 -23.57 -1.89 -22.74
C ASN A 730 -22.63 -0.75 -22.31
N PHE A 731 -21.55 -0.52 -23.07
CA PHE A 731 -20.46 0.38 -22.71
C PHE A 731 -19.96 1.16 -23.94
N SER A 732 -20.18 2.47 -23.97
CA SER A 732 -19.84 3.34 -25.10
C SER A 732 -18.38 3.80 -25.04
N LEU A 733 -17.45 2.92 -25.42
CA LEU A 733 -16.00 3.21 -25.45
C LEU A 733 -15.64 4.48 -26.26
N ALA A 734 -16.49 4.92 -27.20
CA ALA A 734 -16.31 6.16 -27.95
C ALA A 734 -16.57 7.42 -27.11
N GLN A 735 -17.55 7.38 -26.20
CA GLN A 735 -17.93 8.49 -25.32
C GLN A 735 -17.25 8.40 -23.93
N TRP A 736 -16.68 7.23 -23.61
CA TRP A 736 -16.09 6.96 -22.29
C TRP A 736 -14.81 7.80 -22.01
N PRO A 737 -14.65 8.35 -20.78
CA PRO A 737 -13.49 9.16 -20.40
C PRO A 737 -12.13 8.44 -20.46
N ARG A 738 -11.08 9.18 -20.83
CA ARG A 738 -9.74 8.64 -21.13
C ARG A 738 -8.62 9.46 -20.49
N HIS A 739 -7.55 8.79 -20.12
CA HIS A 739 -6.27 9.41 -19.77
C HIS A 739 -5.60 10.02 -21.02
N LYS A 740 -4.59 10.88 -20.82
CA LYS A 740 -3.79 11.52 -21.90
C LYS A 740 -3.15 10.52 -22.89
N ASN A 741 -2.93 9.27 -22.48
CA ASN A 741 -2.41 8.18 -23.32
C ASN A 741 -3.51 7.40 -24.09
N GLY A 742 -4.75 7.88 -24.09
CA GLY A 742 -5.89 7.30 -24.81
C GLY A 742 -6.55 6.09 -24.13
N ARG A 743 -6.00 5.57 -23.03
CA ARG A 743 -6.61 4.46 -22.27
C ARG A 743 -7.85 4.94 -21.49
N PRO A 744 -8.93 4.13 -21.40
CA PRO A 744 -10.10 4.46 -20.61
C PRO A 744 -9.80 4.47 -19.11
N ILE A 745 -10.45 5.39 -18.40
CA ILE A 745 -10.44 5.49 -16.93
C ILE A 745 -11.53 4.54 -16.42
N LEU A 746 -11.18 3.49 -15.68
CA LEU A 746 -12.14 2.47 -15.23
C LEU A 746 -12.26 2.48 -13.70
N MET A 747 -13.48 2.71 -13.18
CA MET A 747 -13.77 2.81 -11.75
C MET A 747 -13.52 1.51 -11.01
N HIS A 748 -13.83 0.35 -11.61
CA HIS A 748 -13.71 -0.94 -10.94
C HIS A 748 -12.25 -1.35 -10.66
N ILE A 749 -11.32 -0.88 -11.48
CA ILE A 749 -9.88 -1.14 -11.33
C ILE A 749 -9.32 -0.52 -10.05
N ALA A 750 -9.88 0.60 -9.58
CA ALA A 750 -9.51 1.19 -8.29
C ALA A 750 -9.92 0.29 -7.11
N SER A 751 -11.12 -0.30 -7.13
CA SER A 751 -11.56 -1.26 -6.11
C SER A 751 -10.74 -2.56 -6.16
N ILE A 752 -10.34 -3.01 -7.35
CA ILE A 752 -9.43 -4.15 -7.50
C ILE A 752 -8.03 -3.82 -6.96
N ALA A 753 -7.52 -2.59 -7.16
CA ALA A 753 -6.24 -2.16 -6.60
C ALA A 753 -6.24 -2.16 -5.06
N PHE A 754 -7.30 -1.64 -4.46
CA PHE A 754 -7.52 -1.61 -3.02
C PHE A 754 -7.60 -3.03 -2.40
N HIS A 755 -8.37 -3.96 -2.99
CA HIS A 755 -8.50 -5.31 -2.43
C HIS A 755 -7.37 -6.28 -2.81
N TYR A 756 -6.79 -6.20 -4.00
CA TYR A 756 -5.87 -7.22 -4.51
C TYR A 756 -4.45 -6.69 -4.82
N GLY A 757 -4.23 -5.38 -4.72
CA GLY A 757 -2.95 -4.73 -4.98
C GLY A 757 -2.73 -4.34 -6.43
N LEU A 758 -1.78 -3.43 -6.64
CA LEU A 758 -1.47 -2.80 -7.93
C LEU A 758 -1.07 -3.81 -9.03
N GLU A 759 -0.41 -4.92 -8.69
CA GLU A 759 -0.06 -5.99 -9.64
C GLU A 759 -1.31 -6.59 -10.30
N VAL A 760 -2.32 -6.94 -9.48
CA VAL A 760 -3.57 -7.56 -9.94
C VAL A 760 -4.43 -6.56 -10.70
N ALA A 761 -4.53 -5.32 -10.21
CA ALA A 761 -5.26 -4.25 -10.89
C ALA A 761 -4.65 -3.89 -12.25
N ALA A 762 -3.32 -3.77 -12.34
CA ALA A 762 -2.65 -3.51 -13.61
C ALA A 762 -2.74 -4.69 -14.58
N SER A 763 -2.72 -5.94 -14.08
CA SER A 763 -2.99 -7.11 -14.91
C SER A 763 -4.42 -7.08 -15.46
N CYS A 764 -5.42 -6.80 -14.61
CA CYS A 764 -6.82 -6.70 -15.01
C CYS A 764 -7.04 -5.58 -16.05
N HIS A 765 -6.57 -4.36 -15.79
CA HIS A 765 -6.66 -3.24 -16.74
C HIS A 765 -5.97 -3.54 -18.08
N SER A 766 -4.80 -4.19 -18.05
CA SER A 766 -4.05 -4.51 -19.27
C SER A 766 -4.71 -5.60 -20.10
N GLU A 767 -5.17 -6.68 -19.47
CA GLU A 767 -5.90 -7.75 -20.16
C GLU A 767 -7.21 -7.20 -20.75
N LEU A 768 -8.01 -6.43 -20.00
CA LEU A 768 -9.23 -5.77 -20.53
C LEU A 768 -8.91 -4.81 -21.68
N TRP A 769 -7.86 -4.00 -21.56
CA TRP A 769 -7.48 -3.01 -22.57
C TRP A 769 -7.06 -3.64 -23.90
N PHE A 770 -6.27 -4.71 -23.87
CA PHE A 770 -5.76 -5.36 -25.08
C PHE A 770 -6.68 -6.45 -25.65
N ASN A 771 -7.48 -7.13 -24.82
CA ASN A 771 -8.41 -8.19 -25.24
C ASN A 771 -9.78 -7.63 -25.68
N GLU A 772 -10.43 -6.86 -24.80
CA GLU A 772 -11.85 -6.49 -24.95
C GLU A 772 -12.03 -5.08 -25.53
N LEU A 773 -11.30 -4.10 -25.03
CA LEU A 773 -11.46 -2.69 -25.42
C LEU A 773 -10.62 -2.30 -26.65
N GLY A 774 -10.15 -3.29 -27.41
CA GLY A 774 -9.49 -3.15 -28.71
C GLY A 774 -8.06 -2.59 -28.68
N GLY A 775 -7.71 -1.79 -27.67
CA GLY A 775 -6.38 -1.32 -27.33
C GLY A 775 -5.79 -0.25 -28.24
N LEU A 776 -4.62 0.27 -27.84
CA LEU A 776 -3.64 0.79 -28.81
C LEU A 776 -3.10 -0.43 -29.57
N ARG A 777 -3.83 -0.87 -30.62
CA ARG A 777 -3.42 -2.02 -31.44
C ARG A 777 -2.00 -1.79 -31.94
N VAL A 778 -1.12 -2.74 -31.66
CA VAL A 778 0.25 -2.76 -32.20
C VAL A 778 0.17 -3.20 -33.65
N GLN A 779 -0.24 -2.30 -34.54
CA GLN A 779 -0.50 -2.55 -35.97
C GLN A 779 0.77 -2.78 -36.81
N GLY A 780 1.94 -2.89 -36.17
CA GLY A 780 3.21 -3.25 -36.79
C GLY A 780 4.42 -2.69 -36.05
N PRO A 781 5.65 -2.93 -36.55
CA PRO A 781 6.89 -2.64 -35.83
C PRO A 781 7.07 -1.19 -35.34
N SER A 782 6.62 -0.19 -36.10
CA SER A 782 6.75 1.22 -35.68
C SER A 782 5.87 1.58 -34.47
N SER A 783 4.66 1.01 -34.40
CA SER A 783 3.80 1.14 -33.21
C SER A 783 4.30 0.30 -32.04
N ALA A 784 4.94 -0.84 -32.31
CA ALA A 784 5.57 -1.67 -31.30
C ALA A 784 6.75 -0.94 -30.63
N ASP A 785 7.62 -0.30 -31.41
CA ASP A 785 8.74 0.49 -30.90
C ASP A 785 8.28 1.65 -29.99
N LYS A 786 7.27 2.42 -30.40
CA LYS A 786 6.70 3.47 -29.55
C LYS A 786 6.11 2.91 -28.25
N PHE A 787 5.28 1.87 -28.32
CA PHE A 787 4.68 1.23 -27.14
C PHE A 787 5.75 0.67 -26.18
N LEU A 788 6.80 0.02 -26.70
CA LEU A 788 7.88 -0.52 -25.88
C LEU A 788 8.71 0.59 -25.22
N LYS A 789 8.93 1.73 -25.90
CA LYS A 789 9.57 2.91 -25.30
C LYS A 789 8.74 3.47 -24.14
N GLU A 790 7.42 3.63 -24.33
CA GLU A 790 6.51 4.04 -23.25
C GLU A 790 6.55 3.06 -22.06
N VAL A 791 6.49 1.74 -22.29
CA VAL A 791 6.57 0.75 -21.19
C VAL A 791 7.95 0.77 -20.50
N LEU A 792 9.04 0.97 -21.23
CA LEU A 792 10.38 0.99 -20.66
C LEU A 792 10.68 2.27 -19.86
N LEU A 793 10.22 3.43 -20.33
CA LEU A 793 10.48 4.72 -19.70
C LEU A 793 9.50 5.03 -18.57
N GLU A 794 8.19 4.83 -18.78
CA GLU A 794 7.15 5.25 -17.82
C GLU A 794 6.90 4.21 -16.71
N LEU A 795 7.20 2.92 -16.95
CA LEU A 795 6.88 1.84 -16.01
C LEU A 795 8.11 1.05 -15.55
N TRP A 796 8.90 0.48 -16.48
CA TRP A 796 10.04 -0.37 -16.12
C TRP A 796 11.12 0.41 -15.33
N LYS A 797 11.57 1.54 -15.88
CA LYS A 797 12.66 2.35 -15.32
C LYS A 797 12.37 2.86 -13.90
N PRO A 798 11.23 3.52 -13.58
CA PRO A 798 10.90 3.91 -12.21
C PRO A 798 10.79 2.74 -11.24
N GLN A 799 10.18 1.62 -11.67
CA GLN A 799 9.98 0.45 -10.81
C GLN A 799 11.29 -0.30 -10.51
N MET A 800 12.26 -0.28 -11.44
CA MET A 800 13.60 -0.81 -11.21
C MET A 800 14.44 0.11 -10.32
N ILE A 801 14.31 1.43 -10.46
CA ILE A 801 14.93 2.40 -9.55
C ILE A 801 14.44 2.16 -8.12
N ALA A 802 13.12 2.13 -7.91
CA ALA A 802 12.53 1.85 -6.60
C ALA A 802 12.98 0.49 -6.00
N PHE A 803 13.09 -0.55 -6.83
CA PHE A 803 13.58 -1.87 -6.41
C PHE A 803 15.05 -1.83 -5.92
N VAL A 804 15.95 -1.17 -6.66
CA VAL A 804 17.37 -1.06 -6.29
C VAL A 804 17.53 -0.18 -5.05
N THR A 805 16.88 0.97 -4.99
CA THR A 805 16.96 1.91 -3.85
C THR A 805 16.40 1.30 -2.56
N TYR A 806 15.28 0.57 -2.62
CA TYR A 806 14.77 -0.22 -1.48
C TYR A 806 15.81 -1.24 -0.99
N HIS A 807 16.47 -1.94 -1.91
CA HIS A 807 17.49 -2.92 -1.55
C HIS A 807 18.80 -2.30 -1.04
N PHE A 808 19.17 -1.10 -1.50
CA PHE A 808 20.26 -0.30 -0.96
C PHE A 808 20.00 0.08 0.50
N HIS A 809 18.88 0.74 0.79
CA HIS A 809 18.50 1.09 2.17
C HIS A 809 18.42 -0.15 3.08
N ARG A 810 17.89 -1.27 2.57
CA ARG A 810 17.85 -2.55 3.31
C ARG A 810 19.23 -3.19 3.52
N ALA A 811 20.22 -2.90 2.67
CA ALA A 811 21.60 -3.35 2.85
C ALA A 811 22.32 -2.51 3.93
N LEU A 812 22.22 -1.17 3.86
CA LEU A 812 22.76 -0.27 4.88
C LEU A 812 22.21 -0.59 6.28
N ASN A 813 20.89 -0.79 6.39
CA ASN A 813 20.22 -1.14 7.65
C ASN A 813 20.57 -2.56 8.17
N LYS A 814 21.30 -3.37 7.40
CA LYS A 814 21.87 -4.65 7.84
C LYS A 814 23.34 -4.54 8.26
N GLY A 815 24.16 -3.73 7.59
CA GLY A 815 25.58 -3.54 7.94
C GLY A 815 25.76 -3.10 9.40
N ARG A 816 24.92 -2.15 9.85
CA ARG A 816 24.79 -1.68 11.24
C ARG A 816 24.47 -2.76 12.31
N ARG A 817 24.37 -4.05 11.97
CA ARG A 817 24.17 -5.16 12.90
C ARG A 817 25.29 -6.21 12.89
N SER A 818 26.35 -6.02 12.11
CA SER A 818 27.44 -7.01 11.97
C SER A 818 28.83 -6.44 12.29
N GLU A 819 28.99 -5.12 12.25
CA GLU A 819 30.20 -4.44 12.72
C GLU A 819 29.93 -3.82 14.09
N GLY A 820 30.56 -4.38 15.13
CA GLY A 820 30.48 -3.88 16.49
C GLY A 820 31.64 -2.95 16.82
N LEU A 821 31.33 -1.76 17.36
CA LEU A 821 32.20 -0.95 18.22
C LEU A 821 33.66 -0.72 17.75
N SER A 822 33.87 -0.27 16.51
CA SER A 822 35.08 0.48 16.12
C SER A 822 34.88 1.30 14.84
N SER A 823 35.61 2.43 14.71
CA SER A 823 35.54 3.43 13.62
C SER A 823 34.16 4.08 13.40
N GLY A 824 33.96 5.38 13.55
CA GLY A 824 34.89 6.49 13.32
C GLY A 824 34.28 7.47 12.31
N GLN A 825 34.63 8.76 12.34
CA GLN A 825 33.93 9.80 11.54
C GLN A 825 33.87 9.49 10.02
N GLY A 826 34.92 8.87 9.46
CA GLY A 826 34.94 8.46 8.05
C GLY A 826 33.85 7.45 7.67
N THR A 827 33.37 6.62 8.61
CA THR A 827 32.28 5.66 8.36
C THR A 827 30.95 6.39 8.08
N LEU A 828 30.70 7.55 8.68
CA LEU A 828 29.51 8.36 8.40
C LEU A 828 29.62 9.09 7.06
N GLN A 829 30.76 9.74 6.78
CA GLN A 829 30.99 10.40 5.49
C GLN A 829 30.82 9.42 4.32
N LEU A 830 31.43 8.22 4.40
CA LEU A 830 31.29 7.16 3.39
C LEU A 830 29.82 6.78 3.16
N LEU A 831 29.00 6.70 4.22
CA LEU A 831 27.57 6.39 4.12
C LEU A 831 26.76 7.53 3.51
N GLU A 832 27.16 8.78 3.70
CA GLU A 832 26.54 9.96 3.08
C GLU A 832 26.94 10.09 1.61
N ASP A 833 28.21 9.87 1.28
CA ASP A 833 28.70 9.80 -0.10
C ASP A 833 27.96 8.70 -0.88
N HIS A 834 27.81 7.50 -0.29
CA HIS A 834 27.02 6.41 -0.88
C HIS A 834 25.53 6.77 -1.08
N ARG A 835 24.92 7.53 -0.15
CA ARG A 835 23.53 8.01 -0.28
C ARG A 835 23.40 9.05 -1.40
N GLU A 836 24.31 10.01 -1.46
CA GLU A 836 24.37 11.04 -2.49
C GLU A 836 24.60 10.42 -3.88
N GLN A 837 25.44 9.39 -3.98
CA GLN A 837 25.66 8.62 -5.21
C GLN A 837 24.36 7.95 -5.69
N VAL A 838 23.61 7.28 -4.78
CA VAL A 838 22.30 6.70 -5.11
C VAL A 838 21.26 7.77 -5.43
N ARG A 839 21.32 8.95 -4.81
CA ARG A 839 20.43 10.10 -5.10
C ARG A 839 20.69 10.66 -6.51
N ARG A 840 21.95 10.86 -6.89
CA ARG A 840 22.36 11.29 -8.24
C ARG A 840 21.90 10.29 -9.29
N TRP A 841 22.18 9.01 -9.08
CA TRP A 841 21.70 7.92 -9.94
C TRP A 841 20.18 7.91 -10.12
N THR A 842 19.43 8.06 -9.01
CA THR A 842 17.96 8.15 -9.03
C THR A 842 17.43 9.31 -9.88
N GLN A 843 18.22 10.39 -10.02
CA GLN A 843 17.88 11.59 -10.80
C GLN A 843 18.51 11.63 -12.21
N ALA A 844 19.36 10.68 -12.56
CA ALA A 844 20.08 10.66 -13.83
C ALA A 844 19.13 10.49 -15.03
N GLU A 845 19.51 11.02 -16.20
CA GLU A 845 18.75 10.79 -17.43
C GLU A 845 18.79 9.30 -17.81
N ASN A 846 19.92 8.61 -17.60
CA ASN A 846 20.15 7.23 -18.09
C ASN A 846 20.71 6.26 -17.01
N PRO A 847 20.03 6.06 -15.86
CA PRO A 847 20.50 5.22 -14.75
C PRO A 847 20.76 3.74 -15.07
N PHE A 848 20.34 3.24 -16.23
CA PHE A 848 20.61 1.86 -16.66
C PHE A 848 21.61 1.78 -17.84
N SER A 849 22.31 2.88 -18.13
CA SER A 849 23.60 2.86 -18.82
C SER A 849 24.65 2.21 -17.92
N TRP A 850 25.75 1.70 -18.49
CA TRP A 850 26.80 1.07 -17.67
C TRP A 850 27.53 2.10 -16.80
N GLU A 851 27.78 3.29 -17.33
CA GLU A 851 28.46 4.42 -16.69
C GLU A 851 27.78 4.87 -15.38
N GLU A 852 26.45 5.04 -15.40
CA GLU A 852 25.67 5.45 -14.22
C GLU A 852 25.47 4.31 -13.21
N TYR A 853 25.38 3.06 -13.67
CA TYR A 853 24.98 1.92 -12.84
C TYR A 853 26.17 1.16 -12.21
N GLU A 854 27.34 1.13 -12.85
CA GLU A 854 28.53 0.46 -12.32
C GLU A 854 28.91 0.97 -10.91
N PRO A 855 28.96 2.28 -10.63
CA PRO A 855 29.22 2.79 -9.28
C PRO A 855 28.22 2.26 -8.25
N ILE A 856 26.93 2.22 -8.59
CA ILE A 856 25.85 1.76 -7.70
C ILE A 856 25.93 0.25 -7.45
N PHE A 857 26.32 -0.53 -8.46
CA PHE A 857 26.55 -1.97 -8.30
C PHE A 857 27.72 -2.27 -7.34
N LEU A 858 28.81 -1.49 -7.40
CA LEU A 858 29.98 -1.67 -6.54
C LEU A 858 29.63 -1.47 -5.05
N LEU A 859 28.70 -0.56 -4.71
CA LEU A 859 28.19 -0.39 -3.33
C LEU A 859 27.63 -1.70 -2.72
N PHE A 860 27.07 -2.59 -3.55
CA PHE A 860 26.53 -3.88 -3.10
C PHE A 860 27.57 -5.00 -3.06
N SER A 861 28.75 -4.80 -3.67
CA SER A 861 29.80 -5.82 -3.78
C SER A 861 30.85 -5.71 -2.67
N SER A 862 31.03 -4.53 -2.06
CA SER A 862 32.05 -4.25 -1.05
C SER A 862 31.78 -4.79 0.37
N GLY A 863 30.84 -5.72 0.53
CA GLY A 863 30.53 -6.33 1.84
C GLY A 863 31.49 -7.46 2.21
N ALA A 864 32.12 -7.35 3.39
CA ALA A 864 33.30 -8.11 3.84
C ALA A 864 33.19 -9.67 3.95
N ALA A 865 32.14 -10.30 3.41
CA ALA A 865 31.90 -11.74 3.51
C ALA A 865 31.46 -12.41 2.18
N SER A 866 31.58 -11.75 1.04
CA SER A 866 31.25 -12.33 -0.26
C SER A 866 32.21 -11.90 -1.37
N THR A 867 32.67 -12.85 -2.18
CA THR A 867 33.43 -12.57 -3.40
C THR A 867 32.62 -11.68 -4.36
N PRO A 868 33.25 -10.69 -5.01
CA PRO A 868 32.55 -9.75 -5.87
C PRO A 868 31.89 -10.48 -7.06
N SER A 869 30.58 -10.25 -7.24
CA SER A 869 29.77 -10.98 -8.21
C SER A 869 29.94 -10.41 -9.63
N VAL A 870 30.98 -10.86 -10.33
CA VAL A 870 31.34 -10.42 -11.70
C VAL A 870 30.09 -10.22 -12.59
N PRO A 871 29.90 -9.03 -13.21
CA PRO A 871 28.70 -8.73 -13.98
C PRO A 871 28.57 -9.66 -15.20
N SER A 872 27.39 -10.25 -15.36
CA SER A 872 27.17 -11.29 -16.35
C SER A 872 26.77 -10.73 -17.72
N SER A 873 27.63 -10.90 -18.72
CA SER A 873 27.31 -10.44 -20.09
C SER A 873 26.28 -11.36 -20.78
N ARG A 874 25.28 -10.73 -21.42
CA ARG A 874 24.27 -11.36 -22.30
C ARG A 874 23.98 -10.47 -23.51
N THR A 875 23.73 -11.05 -24.69
CA THR A 875 23.34 -10.23 -25.84
C THR A 875 21.93 -9.65 -25.64
N ARG A 876 21.67 -8.43 -26.15
CA ARG A 876 20.33 -7.81 -26.13
C ARG A 876 19.27 -8.73 -26.76
N ARG A 877 19.61 -9.44 -27.85
CA ARG A 877 18.71 -10.37 -28.52
C ARG A 877 18.40 -11.62 -27.67
N ASP A 878 19.41 -12.23 -27.06
CA ASP A 878 19.21 -13.40 -26.18
C ASP A 878 18.37 -13.03 -24.94
N PHE A 879 18.57 -11.83 -24.38
CA PHE A 879 17.75 -11.32 -23.26
C PHE A 879 16.30 -11.01 -23.68
N ALA A 880 16.10 -10.30 -24.78
CA ALA A 880 14.77 -10.02 -25.35
C ALA A 880 14.02 -11.31 -25.72
N GLN A 881 14.74 -12.36 -26.12
CA GLN A 881 14.17 -13.68 -26.40
C GLN A 881 13.64 -14.36 -25.13
N ASP A 882 14.44 -14.42 -24.06
CA ASP A 882 13.97 -14.99 -22.78
C ASP A 882 12.77 -14.21 -22.22
N LEU A 883 12.80 -12.88 -22.29
CA LEU A 883 11.72 -12.00 -21.82
C LEU A 883 10.41 -12.27 -22.58
N TYR A 884 10.45 -12.30 -23.92
CA TYR A 884 9.30 -12.65 -24.75
C TYR A 884 8.72 -14.03 -24.37
N ASP A 885 9.57 -15.05 -24.29
CA ASP A 885 9.12 -16.41 -23.97
C ASP A 885 8.61 -16.52 -22.52
N SER A 886 9.06 -15.67 -21.59
CA SER A 886 8.48 -15.56 -20.25
C SER A 886 7.12 -14.86 -20.21
N CYS A 887 6.85 -13.87 -21.06
CA CYS A 887 5.52 -13.24 -21.17
C CYS A 887 4.49 -14.20 -21.80
N ILE A 888 4.87 -14.92 -22.86
CA ILE A 888 3.95 -15.85 -23.53
C ILE A 888 3.57 -17.03 -22.62
N ARG A 889 4.53 -17.65 -21.92
CA ARG A 889 4.31 -18.81 -21.04
C ARG A 889 3.14 -18.60 -20.06
N CYS A 890 2.33 -19.65 -19.88
CA CYS A 890 1.09 -19.61 -19.07
C CYS A 890 1.29 -19.75 -17.56
N ASP A 891 2.48 -20.16 -17.12
CA ASP A 891 2.84 -20.33 -15.71
C ASP A 891 2.80 -19.00 -14.92
N GLN A 892 2.48 -19.08 -13.62
CA GLN A 892 2.53 -18.00 -12.63
C GLN A 892 3.95 -17.75 -12.06
N THR A 893 4.90 -18.66 -12.27
CA THR A 893 6.31 -18.44 -11.92
C THR A 893 7.15 -17.87 -13.06
N ALA A 894 6.71 -18.06 -14.31
CA ALA A 894 7.30 -17.44 -15.49
C ALA A 894 7.37 -15.92 -15.35
N GLY A 895 8.57 -15.36 -15.49
CA GLY A 895 8.84 -13.93 -15.38
C GLY A 895 9.44 -13.48 -14.04
N ARG A 896 9.36 -14.26 -12.95
CA ARG A 896 9.86 -13.84 -11.60
C ARG A 896 11.36 -13.49 -11.55
N ALA A 897 12.14 -13.93 -12.54
CA ALA A 897 13.54 -13.56 -12.73
C ALA A 897 13.75 -12.11 -13.25
N PHE A 898 12.71 -11.44 -13.74
CA PHE A 898 12.77 -10.13 -14.41
C PHE A 898 12.06 -9.00 -13.63
N TYR A 899 11.10 -9.31 -12.77
CA TYR A 899 10.28 -8.30 -12.09
C TYR A 899 10.13 -8.56 -10.58
N SER A 900 9.92 -7.49 -9.82
CA SER A 900 9.62 -7.52 -8.38
C SER A 900 8.10 -7.60 -8.16
N LYS A 901 7.66 -8.16 -7.02
CA LYS A 901 6.24 -8.48 -6.75
C LYS A 901 5.23 -7.35 -7.08
N ASN A 902 5.59 -6.09 -6.89
CA ASN A 902 4.68 -4.96 -7.09
C ASN A 902 4.79 -4.31 -8.49
N ALA A 903 5.61 -4.86 -9.39
CA ALA A 903 5.91 -4.25 -10.68
C ALA A 903 4.82 -4.51 -11.74
N THR A 904 4.25 -3.44 -12.29
CA THR A 904 3.13 -3.48 -13.23
C THR A 904 3.56 -3.56 -14.69
N TRP A 905 4.80 -3.15 -15.03
CA TRP A 905 5.30 -3.12 -16.41
C TRP A 905 5.24 -4.49 -17.10
N PHE A 906 5.50 -5.58 -16.34
CA PHE A 906 5.54 -6.94 -16.88
C PHE A 906 4.14 -7.40 -17.30
N SER A 907 3.11 -7.08 -16.51
CA SER A 907 1.70 -7.37 -16.83
C SER A 907 1.21 -6.59 -18.07
N VAL A 908 1.60 -5.32 -18.18
CA VAL A 908 1.30 -4.47 -19.36
C VAL A 908 1.93 -5.05 -20.63
N LEU A 909 3.21 -5.44 -20.57
CA LEU A 909 3.92 -6.08 -21.68
C LEU A 909 3.32 -7.45 -22.02
N ARG A 910 2.98 -8.25 -20.99
CA ARG A 910 2.42 -9.60 -21.13
C ARG A 910 1.09 -9.60 -21.91
N ALA A 911 0.16 -8.73 -21.54
CA ALA A 911 -1.12 -8.61 -22.24
C ALA A 911 -0.93 -8.16 -23.70
N ALA A 912 -0.08 -7.16 -23.95
CA ALA A 912 0.21 -6.67 -25.29
C ALA A 912 0.81 -7.77 -26.21
N LEU A 913 1.76 -8.55 -25.70
CA LEU A 913 2.39 -9.65 -26.44
C LEU A 913 1.44 -10.81 -26.72
N ARG A 914 0.44 -11.05 -25.86
CA ARG A 914 -0.53 -12.15 -26.00
C ARG A 914 -1.64 -11.84 -27.00
N HIS A 915 -2.19 -10.63 -26.95
CA HIS A 915 -3.34 -10.23 -27.79
C HIS A 915 -2.94 -9.64 -29.16
N THR A 916 -1.65 -9.40 -29.39
CA THR A 916 -1.15 -9.02 -30.73
C THR A 916 -1.02 -10.25 -31.63
N THR A 917 -1.81 -10.32 -32.70
CA THR A 917 -1.81 -11.48 -33.60
C THR A 917 -0.52 -11.63 -34.41
N VAL A 918 -0.13 -12.87 -34.71
CA VAL A 918 1.09 -13.22 -35.48
C VAL A 918 1.10 -12.61 -36.90
N LYS A 919 -0.09 -12.35 -37.48
CA LYS A 919 -0.24 -11.64 -38.77
C LYS A 919 0.23 -10.17 -38.70
N THR A 920 0.23 -9.59 -37.51
CA THR A 920 0.53 -8.17 -37.26
C THR A 920 1.96 -7.99 -36.73
N MET A 921 2.39 -8.86 -35.81
CA MET A 921 3.76 -8.93 -35.30
C MET A 921 4.17 -10.38 -35.07
N SER A 922 5.23 -10.83 -35.75
CA SER A 922 5.85 -12.14 -35.51
C SER A 922 6.80 -12.13 -34.30
N LYS A 923 7.13 -13.32 -33.77
CA LYS A 923 8.09 -13.51 -32.66
C LYS A 923 9.43 -12.79 -32.89
N ASP A 924 10.03 -12.96 -34.08
CA ASP A 924 11.30 -12.27 -34.44
C ASP A 924 11.15 -10.75 -34.50
N GLN A 925 9.98 -10.23 -34.87
CA GLN A 925 9.73 -8.78 -34.90
C GLN A 925 9.55 -8.22 -33.49
N TRP A 926 8.91 -8.96 -32.58
CA TRP A 926 8.81 -8.58 -31.18
C TRP A 926 10.18 -8.60 -30.47
N VAL A 927 10.97 -9.66 -30.66
CA VAL A 927 12.34 -9.76 -30.09
C VAL A 927 13.26 -8.69 -30.70
N GLY A 928 13.11 -8.38 -31.99
CA GLY A 928 13.80 -7.28 -32.65
C GLY A 928 13.40 -5.91 -32.10
N ALA A 929 12.10 -5.65 -31.91
CA ALA A 929 11.59 -4.40 -31.37
C ALA A 929 12.01 -4.18 -29.92
N LEU A 930 11.98 -5.23 -29.08
CA LEU A 930 12.54 -5.19 -27.72
C LEU A 930 14.05 -4.86 -27.73
N THR A 931 14.82 -5.46 -28.65
CA THR A 931 16.25 -5.20 -28.82
C THR A 931 16.53 -3.73 -29.18
N VAL A 932 15.72 -3.14 -30.07
CA VAL A 932 15.84 -1.73 -30.49
C VAL A 932 15.35 -0.77 -29.40
N ALA A 933 14.26 -1.08 -28.71
CA ALA A 933 13.71 -0.26 -27.63
C ALA A 933 14.70 -0.17 -26.45
N MET A 934 15.30 -1.29 -26.03
CA MET A 934 16.34 -1.31 -24.99
C MET A 934 17.54 -0.43 -25.37
N LEU A 935 18.03 -0.51 -26.62
CA LEU A 935 19.12 0.35 -27.08
C LEU A 935 18.71 1.83 -27.15
N SER A 936 17.50 2.12 -27.64
CA SER A 936 16.97 3.49 -27.78
C SER A 936 16.76 4.18 -26.42
N CYS A 937 16.35 3.43 -25.40
CA CYS A 937 16.18 3.91 -24.02
C CYS A 937 17.49 3.87 -23.20
N ARG A 938 18.66 3.73 -23.86
CA ARG A 938 20.00 3.57 -23.26
C ARG A 938 20.07 2.54 -22.12
N ILE A 939 19.38 1.41 -22.28
CA ILE A 939 19.45 0.28 -21.35
C ILE A 939 20.62 -0.61 -21.76
N GLU A 940 21.63 -0.64 -20.89
CA GLU A 940 22.89 -1.37 -21.05
C GLU A 940 23.14 -2.34 -19.91
N CYS A 941 22.48 -2.18 -18.76
CA CYS A 941 22.53 -3.14 -17.68
C CYS A 941 21.29 -3.09 -16.79
N MET A 942 21.11 -4.12 -15.97
CA MET A 942 19.99 -4.24 -15.03
C MET A 942 20.26 -5.32 -13.97
N PRO A 943 19.50 -5.35 -12.86
CA PRO A 943 19.53 -6.45 -11.90
C PRO A 943 19.32 -7.82 -12.56
N GLY A 944 20.13 -8.79 -12.15
CA GLY A 944 20.06 -10.18 -12.61
C GLY A 944 19.14 -11.03 -11.74
N SER A 945 19.30 -12.36 -11.80
CA SER A 945 18.45 -13.30 -11.05
C SER A 945 19.24 -14.31 -10.22
N TYR A 946 18.63 -14.71 -9.10
CA TYR A 946 19.10 -15.73 -8.17
C TYR A 946 17.90 -16.56 -7.70
N GLN A 947 18.01 -17.90 -7.70
CA GLN A 947 16.90 -18.82 -7.37
C GLN A 947 15.58 -18.45 -8.08
N SER A 948 15.66 -18.15 -9.38
CA SER A 948 14.54 -17.73 -10.25
C SER A 948 13.79 -16.45 -9.82
N LYS A 949 14.38 -15.63 -8.94
CA LYS A 949 13.87 -14.31 -8.51
C LYS A 949 14.82 -13.20 -8.93
N LEU A 950 14.28 -12.02 -9.24
CA LEU A 950 15.06 -10.79 -9.46
C LEU A 950 15.96 -10.46 -8.24
N SER A 951 17.19 -10.03 -8.47
CA SER A 951 18.19 -9.82 -7.40
C SER A 951 19.16 -8.68 -7.72
N TYR A 952 19.23 -7.70 -6.82
CA TYR A 952 20.19 -6.58 -6.87
C TYR A 952 21.66 -7.02 -6.76
N ARG A 953 21.95 -8.18 -6.16
CA ARG A 953 23.31 -8.73 -5.96
C ARG A 953 23.96 -9.32 -7.22
N ARG A 954 23.29 -9.22 -8.37
CA ARG A 954 23.75 -9.72 -9.66
C ARG A 954 23.38 -8.68 -10.71
N VAL A 955 24.21 -8.55 -11.73
CA VAL A 955 23.96 -7.64 -12.84
C VAL A 955 24.06 -8.40 -14.15
N ILE A 956 23.17 -8.06 -15.08
CA ILE A 956 23.25 -8.46 -16.48
C ILE A 956 23.73 -7.25 -17.27
N ARG A 957 24.88 -7.35 -17.95
CA ARG A 957 25.34 -6.35 -18.92
C ARG A 957 24.87 -6.77 -20.32
N LEU A 958 24.15 -5.87 -20.98
CA LEU A 958 23.55 -6.07 -22.30
C LEU A 958 24.52 -5.66 -23.41
N VAL A 959 25.05 -6.65 -24.11
CA VAL A 959 26.00 -6.50 -25.21
C VAL A 959 25.37 -6.86 -26.57
N GLY A 960 26.14 -6.80 -27.65
CA GLY A 960 25.64 -7.05 -29.01
C GLY A 960 24.85 -5.88 -29.61
N SER A 961 24.66 -5.93 -30.93
CA SER A 961 24.15 -4.80 -31.72
C SER A 961 22.70 -4.99 -32.16
N ALA A 962 21.96 -3.89 -32.27
CA ALA A 962 20.56 -3.93 -32.71
C ALA A 962 20.45 -3.99 -34.25
N PRO A 963 19.44 -4.72 -34.79
CA PRO A 963 19.04 -4.56 -36.19
C PRO A 963 18.40 -3.17 -36.39
N SER A 964 18.44 -2.64 -37.61
CA SER A 964 17.76 -1.37 -37.91
C SER A 964 16.24 -1.54 -37.86
N ALA A 965 15.50 -0.48 -37.53
CA ALA A 965 14.03 -0.50 -37.55
C ALA A 965 13.47 -0.93 -38.93
N LEU A 966 14.14 -0.52 -40.01
CA LEU A 966 13.83 -0.92 -41.38
C LEU A 966 14.03 -2.44 -41.62
N ALA A 967 15.01 -3.07 -40.99
CA ALA A 967 15.21 -4.53 -41.06
C ALA A 967 14.14 -5.31 -40.27
N ILE A 968 13.62 -4.75 -39.17
CA ILE A 968 12.49 -5.32 -38.42
C ILE A 968 11.17 -5.20 -39.21
N ALA A 969 10.98 -4.09 -39.94
CA ALA A 969 9.86 -3.90 -40.84
C ALA A 969 9.88 -4.85 -42.06
N ALA A 970 11.05 -5.36 -42.44
CA ALA A 970 11.19 -6.32 -43.54
C ALA A 970 10.98 -7.78 -43.06
N ARG A 971 10.30 -8.59 -43.88
CA ARG A 971 10.02 -10.01 -43.58
C ARG A 971 11.33 -10.78 -43.31
N PRO A 972 11.41 -11.63 -42.27
CA PRO A 972 12.54 -12.54 -42.06
C PRO A 972 12.86 -13.35 -43.32
N GLY A 973 14.15 -13.58 -43.59
CA GLY A 973 14.62 -14.30 -44.79
C GLY A 973 14.45 -13.57 -46.14
N SER A 974 13.76 -12.42 -46.20
CA SER A 974 13.55 -11.73 -47.47
C SER A 974 14.81 -11.02 -47.98
N LEU A 975 14.99 -10.98 -49.31
CA LEU A 975 16.12 -10.30 -49.95
C LEU A 975 16.15 -8.79 -49.65
N LYS A 976 14.97 -8.16 -49.48
CA LYS A 976 14.83 -6.78 -48.98
C LYS A 976 15.43 -6.63 -47.58
N ARG A 977 15.21 -7.57 -46.67
CA ARG A 977 15.80 -7.55 -45.33
C ARG A 977 17.31 -7.76 -45.39
N ALA A 978 17.79 -8.70 -46.19
CA ALA A 978 19.23 -8.95 -46.38
C ALA A 978 19.95 -7.69 -46.92
N ALA A 979 19.34 -6.99 -47.89
CA ALA A 979 19.86 -5.72 -48.41
C ALA A 979 19.92 -4.62 -47.34
N ILE A 980 18.84 -4.39 -46.59
CA ILE A 980 18.80 -3.38 -45.51
C ILE A 980 19.80 -3.72 -44.39
N GLU A 981 19.94 -4.99 -44.02
CA GLU A 981 20.93 -5.43 -43.04
C GLU A 981 22.37 -5.29 -43.56
N ALA A 982 22.62 -5.50 -44.85
CA ALA A 982 23.93 -5.28 -45.47
C ALA A 982 24.28 -3.78 -45.56
N GLU A 983 23.32 -2.94 -45.98
CA GLU A 983 23.46 -1.48 -46.03
C GLU A 983 23.73 -0.90 -44.62
N HIS A 984 23.01 -1.39 -43.60
CA HIS A 984 23.22 -0.99 -42.21
C HIS A 984 24.54 -1.51 -41.61
N ARG A 985 25.14 -2.56 -42.18
CA ARG A 985 26.52 -2.98 -41.86
C ARG A 985 27.53 -2.07 -42.55
N ALA A 986 27.31 -1.71 -43.82
CA ALA A 986 28.17 -0.84 -44.62
C ALA A 986 28.17 0.63 -44.13
N LYS A 987 27.09 1.10 -43.50
CA LYS A 987 26.96 2.44 -42.91
C LYS A 987 27.53 2.56 -41.48
N ARG A 988 28.12 1.50 -40.90
CA ARG A 988 28.90 1.62 -39.67
C ARG A 988 30.28 2.25 -40.00
N PRO A 989 30.87 3.07 -39.11
CA PRO A 989 32.18 3.66 -39.35
C PRO A 989 33.24 2.57 -39.60
N ALA A 990 34.15 2.83 -40.55
CA ALA A 990 35.03 1.81 -41.09
C ALA A 990 36.06 1.31 -40.06
N ASN A 991 36.04 -0.01 -39.84
CA ASN A 991 37.13 -0.82 -39.29
C ASN A 991 37.96 -0.22 -38.13
N ARG A 992 37.40 -0.29 -36.91
CA ARG A 992 38.22 -0.78 -35.79
C ARG A 992 38.52 -2.26 -36.02
N ARG A 993 39.77 -2.68 -35.81
CA ARG A 993 40.20 -4.06 -35.99
C ARG A 993 39.74 -4.87 -34.79
N ARG A 994 38.84 -5.82 -35.03
CA ARG A 994 38.37 -6.72 -33.96
C ARG A 994 39.29 -7.92 -33.84
N VAL A 995 40.02 -7.98 -32.73
CA VAL A 995 41.06 -8.99 -32.45
C VAL A 995 40.62 -9.93 -31.32
N ILE A 996 41.19 -11.14 -31.32
CA ILE A 996 40.99 -12.12 -30.27
C ILE A 996 42.10 -11.99 -29.23
N ASP A 997 41.71 -11.56 -28.04
CA ASP A 997 42.56 -11.59 -26.87
C ASP A 997 41.99 -12.48 -25.76
N PHE A 998 42.84 -13.37 -25.27
CA PHE A 998 42.53 -14.27 -24.17
C PHE A 998 43.05 -13.74 -22.82
N GLY A 999 43.90 -12.70 -22.82
CA GLY A 999 44.59 -12.21 -21.63
C GLY A 999 45.87 -12.98 -21.27
N TYR A 1000 46.34 -13.87 -22.16
CA TYR A 1000 47.53 -14.72 -21.95
C TYR A 1000 48.45 -14.72 -23.18
N SER A 1001 49.75 -14.89 -22.94
CA SER A 1001 50.72 -15.27 -23.97
C SER A 1001 50.42 -16.67 -24.52
N ILE A 1002 50.75 -16.90 -25.80
CA ILE A 1002 50.69 -18.23 -26.43
C ILE A 1002 52.08 -18.50 -27.04
N PRO A 1003 52.77 -19.61 -26.73
CA PRO A 1003 52.29 -20.78 -25.98
C PRO A 1003 51.93 -20.47 -24.52
N PHE A 1004 50.94 -21.20 -23.99
CA PHE A 1004 50.50 -21.02 -22.61
C PHE A 1004 51.53 -21.62 -21.65
N ASN A 1005 52.07 -20.78 -20.75
CA ASN A 1005 53.04 -21.13 -19.72
C ASN A 1005 52.40 -21.39 -18.33
N THR A 1006 51.12 -21.07 -18.18
CA THR A 1006 50.32 -21.29 -16.96
C THR A 1006 48.91 -21.72 -17.31
N ILE A 1007 48.26 -22.53 -16.47
CA ILE A 1007 46.83 -22.84 -16.59
C ILE A 1007 46.02 -21.53 -16.51
N PRO A 1008 45.18 -21.19 -17.50
CA PRO A 1008 44.36 -19.99 -17.45
C PRO A 1008 43.42 -19.99 -16.24
N GLN A 1009 43.30 -18.84 -15.55
CA GLN A 1009 42.59 -18.74 -14.28
C GLN A 1009 41.14 -19.27 -14.33
N LEU A 1010 40.42 -19.03 -15.43
CA LEU A 1010 39.05 -19.52 -15.64
C LEU A 1010 38.92 -21.06 -15.56
N ILE A 1011 39.98 -21.79 -15.94
CA ILE A 1011 40.05 -23.25 -15.91
C ILE A 1011 40.50 -23.73 -14.52
N GLU A 1012 41.50 -23.08 -13.94
CA GLU A 1012 42.02 -23.33 -12.58
C GLU A 1012 40.92 -23.13 -11.51
N ASP A 1013 40.17 -22.02 -11.55
CA ASP A 1013 39.03 -21.77 -10.67
C ASP A 1013 37.90 -22.78 -10.91
N GLY A 1014 37.75 -23.28 -12.14
CA GLY A 1014 36.82 -24.36 -12.49
C GLY A 1014 37.20 -25.70 -11.86
N PHE A 1015 38.49 -26.04 -11.83
CA PHE A 1015 38.97 -27.22 -11.10
C PHE A 1015 38.80 -27.04 -9.58
N ARG A 1016 39.19 -25.88 -9.01
CA ARG A 1016 39.01 -25.57 -7.59
C ARG A 1016 37.54 -25.65 -7.13
N GLN A 1017 36.59 -25.26 -7.97
CA GLN A 1017 35.17 -25.45 -7.69
C GLN A 1017 34.77 -26.93 -7.70
N GLN A 1018 35.26 -27.75 -8.63
CA GLN A 1018 35.00 -29.19 -8.59
C GLN A 1018 35.63 -29.83 -7.35
N GLU A 1019 36.85 -29.40 -6.99
CA GLU A 1019 37.53 -29.82 -5.76
C GLU A 1019 36.68 -29.52 -4.51
N GLN A 1020 36.16 -28.29 -4.37
CA GLN A 1020 35.26 -27.92 -3.27
C GLN A 1020 33.95 -28.73 -3.29
N ASN A 1021 33.33 -28.90 -4.46
CA ASN A 1021 32.06 -29.64 -4.60
C ASN A 1021 32.18 -31.12 -4.20
N PHE A 1022 33.33 -31.76 -4.43
CA PHE A 1022 33.55 -33.18 -4.11
C PHE A 1022 34.34 -33.42 -2.82
N ARG A 1023 34.81 -32.38 -2.11
CA ARG A 1023 35.53 -32.46 -0.82
C ARG A 1023 34.77 -33.17 0.32
N LYS A 1024 33.45 -33.32 0.21
CA LYS A 1024 32.59 -34.12 1.11
C LYS A 1024 31.76 -35.16 0.33
N GLY A 1025 32.20 -35.53 -0.87
CA GLY A 1025 31.43 -36.32 -1.82
C GLY A 1025 32.15 -37.59 -2.28
N ASN A 1026 31.90 -37.99 -3.52
CA ASN A 1026 32.58 -39.15 -4.12
C ASN A 1026 34.05 -38.80 -4.44
N GLN A 1027 34.96 -39.37 -3.66
CA GLN A 1027 36.40 -39.17 -3.73
C GLN A 1027 37.00 -39.53 -5.10
N SER A 1028 36.53 -40.60 -5.73
CA SER A 1028 36.99 -41.03 -7.07
C SER A 1028 36.73 -40.02 -8.19
N ILE A 1029 35.73 -39.15 -8.03
CA ILE A 1029 35.47 -38.01 -8.92
C ILE A 1029 36.42 -36.84 -8.63
N LEU A 1030 36.74 -36.59 -7.35
CA LEU A 1030 37.71 -35.56 -6.94
C LEU A 1030 39.10 -35.86 -7.52
N GLU A 1031 39.59 -37.08 -7.30
CA GLU A 1031 40.90 -37.54 -7.77
C GLU A 1031 41.01 -37.48 -9.30
N HIS A 1032 39.93 -37.78 -10.03
CA HIS A 1032 39.90 -37.64 -11.48
C HIS A 1032 40.07 -36.19 -11.96
N TYR A 1033 39.51 -35.19 -11.26
CA TYR A 1033 39.77 -33.77 -11.57
C TYR A 1033 41.18 -33.34 -11.18
N GLN A 1034 41.74 -33.87 -10.10
CA GLN A 1034 43.13 -33.59 -9.69
C GLN A 1034 44.13 -34.14 -10.72
N VAL A 1035 43.95 -35.39 -11.16
CA VAL A 1035 44.73 -35.99 -12.25
C VAL A 1035 44.60 -35.18 -13.54
N ALA A 1036 43.39 -34.72 -13.90
CA ALA A 1036 43.19 -33.87 -15.07
C ALA A 1036 43.90 -32.49 -14.96
N ARG A 1037 43.94 -31.91 -13.75
CA ARG A 1037 44.62 -30.63 -13.47
C ARG A 1037 46.15 -30.78 -13.49
N GLN A 1038 46.69 -31.86 -12.93
CA GLN A 1038 48.12 -32.18 -13.01
C GLN A 1038 48.55 -32.46 -14.47
N CYS A 1039 47.84 -33.35 -15.16
CA CYS A 1039 48.05 -33.68 -16.57
C CYS A 1039 48.01 -32.43 -17.47
N LEU A 1040 47.12 -31.47 -17.18
CA LEU A 1040 47.10 -30.18 -17.88
C LEU A 1040 48.38 -29.36 -17.64
N GLY A 1041 48.83 -29.27 -16.38
CA GLY A 1041 50.03 -28.52 -16.00
C GLY A 1041 51.31 -29.09 -16.63
N GLU A 1042 51.44 -30.42 -16.63
CA GLU A 1042 52.56 -31.14 -17.25
C GLU A 1042 52.55 -31.04 -18.79
N TRP A 1043 51.39 -30.78 -19.41
CA TRP A 1043 51.23 -30.67 -20.86
C TRP A 1043 51.31 -29.22 -21.40
N LEU A 1044 51.58 -28.23 -20.55
CA LEU A 1044 51.77 -26.84 -20.97
C LEU A 1044 52.95 -26.72 -21.97
N GLY A 1045 52.83 -25.81 -22.93
CA GLY A 1045 53.81 -25.61 -24.00
C GLY A 1045 53.69 -26.55 -25.22
N ASP A 1046 52.95 -27.66 -25.17
CA ASP A 1046 52.66 -28.45 -26.38
C ASP A 1046 51.70 -27.67 -27.32
N PRO A 1047 51.97 -27.58 -28.63
CA PRO A 1047 51.08 -26.95 -29.60
C PRO A 1047 49.62 -27.44 -29.58
N LEU A 1048 49.36 -28.69 -29.20
CA LEU A 1048 48.01 -29.22 -29.04
C LEU A 1048 47.35 -28.72 -27.74
N CYS A 1049 48.11 -28.55 -26.66
CA CYS A 1049 47.63 -27.95 -25.42
C CYS A 1049 47.19 -26.51 -25.66
N ASP A 1050 47.97 -25.72 -26.41
CA ASP A 1050 47.56 -24.37 -26.83
C ASP A 1050 46.23 -24.37 -27.59
N LEU A 1051 46.05 -25.30 -28.53
CA LEU A 1051 44.81 -25.40 -29.30
C LEU A 1051 43.61 -25.75 -28.40
N MET A 1052 43.79 -26.69 -27.47
CA MET A 1052 42.77 -27.02 -26.48
C MET A 1052 42.39 -25.78 -25.67
N LEU A 1053 43.36 -25.05 -25.14
CA LEU A 1053 43.13 -23.86 -24.31
C LEU A 1053 42.45 -22.73 -25.12
N MET A 1054 42.87 -22.47 -26.35
CA MET A 1054 42.21 -21.49 -27.25
C MET A 1054 40.75 -21.86 -27.54
N ILE A 1055 40.46 -23.14 -27.77
CA ILE A 1055 39.09 -23.63 -27.99
C ILE A 1055 38.25 -23.51 -26.70
N VAL A 1056 38.78 -23.97 -25.57
CA VAL A 1056 38.11 -23.95 -24.27
C VAL A 1056 37.76 -22.53 -23.85
N LEU A 1057 38.74 -21.60 -23.88
CA LEU A 1057 38.52 -20.20 -23.51
C LEU A 1057 37.49 -19.54 -24.43
N THR A 1058 37.51 -19.87 -25.73
CA THR A 1058 36.51 -19.37 -26.69
C THR A 1058 35.10 -19.83 -26.31
N LEU A 1059 34.89 -21.13 -26.09
CA LEU A 1059 33.55 -21.66 -25.76
C LEU A 1059 33.08 -21.23 -24.37
N ALA A 1060 33.99 -21.04 -23.40
CA ALA A 1060 33.67 -20.55 -22.07
C ALA A 1060 33.38 -19.04 -22.02
N SER A 1061 33.89 -18.26 -22.99
CA SER A 1061 33.62 -16.82 -23.14
C SER A 1061 32.19 -16.50 -23.62
N LEU A 1062 31.47 -17.49 -24.16
CA LEU A 1062 30.14 -17.28 -24.73
C LEU A 1062 29.11 -16.84 -23.68
N SER A 1063 28.24 -15.91 -24.06
CA SER A 1063 27.08 -15.53 -23.25
C SER A 1063 26.02 -16.63 -23.05
N VAL A 1064 26.15 -17.77 -23.74
CA VAL A 1064 25.28 -18.96 -23.70
C VAL A 1064 26.13 -20.21 -23.90
N THR A 1065 25.81 -21.34 -23.26
CA THR A 1065 26.59 -22.57 -23.48
C THR A 1065 26.25 -23.16 -24.86
N PRO A 1066 27.22 -23.43 -25.73
CA PRO A 1066 26.96 -23.96 -27.06
C PRO A 1066 26.57 -25.43 -26.97
N THR A 1067 25.59 -25.83 -27.77
CA THR A 1067 25.08 -27.21 -27.82
C THR A 1067 24.98 -27.68 -29.27
N ILE A 1068 24.79 -28.99 -29.45
CA ILE A 1068 24.47 -29.60 -30.73
C ILE A 1068 23.29 -30.54 -30.48
N ALA A 1069 22.17 -30.27 -31.14
CA ALA A 1069 20.98 -31.10 -31.06
C ALA A 1069 21.20 -32.49 -31.70
N PRO A 1070 20.44 -33.52 -31.33
CA PRO A 1070 20.48 -34.80 -32.02
C PRO A 1070 20.26 -34.63 -33.53
N LYS A 1071 21.05 -35.35 -34.33
CA LYS A 1071 21.11 -35.30 -35.81
C LYS A 1071 21.62 -33.98 -36.41
N ALA A 1072 21.94 -32.97 -35.61
CA ALA A 1072 22.51 -31.71 -36.09
C ALA A 1072 24.05 -31.81 -36.27
N ARG A 1073 24.58 -31.00 -37.20
CA ARG A 1073 26.04 -30.80 -37.42
C ARG A 1073 26.46 -29.33 -37.31
N GLN A 1074 25.65 -28.53 -36.61
CA GLN A 1074 25.88 -27.09 -36.39
C GLN A 1074 25.63 -26.78 -34.91
N PHE A 1075 26.32 -25.77 -34.40
CA PHE A 1075 26.12 -25.28 -33.03
C PHE A 1075 24.80 -24.52 -32.89
N SER A 1076 24.10 -24.81 -31.80
CA SER A 1076 22.85 -24.19 -31.36
C SER A 1076 23.00 -23.55 -29.98
N VAL A 1077 22.04 -22.71 -29.59
CA VAL A 1077 21.97 -22.12 -28.25
C VAL A 1077 21.55 -23.19 -27.23
N GLY A 1078 22.30 -23.33 -26.14
CA GLY A 1078 21.90 -24.08 -24.96
C GLY A 1078 21.73 -23.20 -23.71
N PRO A 1079 21.16 -23.76 -22.62
CA PRO A 1079 21.05 -23.05 -21.35
C PRO A 1079 22.45 -22.70 -20.82
N LYS A 1080 22.65 -21.44 -20.41
CA LYS A 1080 23.94 -20.97 -19.88
C LYS A 1080 24.30 -21.71 -18.59
N LYS A 1081 25.46 -22.35 -18.58
CA LYS A 1081 26.09 -22.98 -17.41
C LYS A 1081 27.21 -22.08 -16.89
N ASP A 1082 27.73 -22.39 -15.71
CA ASP A 1082 28.90 -21.67 -15.19
C ASP A 1082 30.11 -21.87 -16.13
N SER A 1083 30.75 -20.78 -16.52
CA SER A 1083 31.85 -20.80 -17.50
C SER A 1083 33.10 -21.50 -16.98
N SER A 1084 33.42 -21.38 -15.69
CA SER A 1084 34.61 -22.00 -15.09
C SER A 1084 34.44 -23.52 -14.96
N MET A 1085 33.30 -23.95 -14.41
CA MET A 1085 32.92 -25.36 -14.35
C MET A 1085 32.84 -25.95 -15.75
N PHE A 1086 32.20 -25.28 -16.71
CA PHE A 1086 32.14 -25.74 -18.11
C PHE A 1086 33.54 -25.90 -18.71
N ALA A 1087 34.45 -24.94 -18.49
CA ALA A 1087 35.82 -24.99 -18.99
C ALA A 1087 36.60 -26.20 -18.43
N ALA A 1088 36.58 -26.42 -17.11
CA ALA A 1088 37.25 -27.57 -16.49
C ALA A 1088 36.66 -28.92 -16.94
N ASN A 1089 35.34 -29.02 -17.11
CA ASN A 1089 34.69 -30.21 -17.66
C ASN A 1089 35.09 -30.47 -19.12
N LEU A 1090 35.25 -29.41 -19.93
CA LEU A 1090 35.65 -29.50 -21.34
C LEU A 1090 37.12 -29.92 -21.48
N VAL A 1091 38.02 -29.31 -20.70
CA VAL A 1091 39.44 -29.71 -20.62
C VAL A 1091 39.57 -31.18 -20.21
N THR A 1092 38.93 -31.59 -19.12
CA THR A 1092 38.97 -32.99 -18.63
C THR A 1092 38.58 -33.96 -19.75
N ARG A 1093 37.49 -33.69 -20.48
CA ARG A 1093 37.01 -34.55 -21.59
C ARG A 1093 37.90 -34.50 -22.84
N MET A 1094 38.59 -33.38 -23.09
CA MET A 1094 39.54 -33.24 -24.20
C MET A 1094 40.89 -33.91 -23.90
N LEU A 1095 41.34 -33.88 -22.65
CA LEU A 1095 42.55 -34.56 -22.16
C LEU A 1095 42.44 -36.09 -22.31
N TRP A 1096 41.29 -36.71 -22.04
CA TRP A 1096 41.11 -38.17 -22.21
C TRP A 1096 41.61 -38.68 -23.56
N PHE A 1097 41.30 -37.98 -24.66
CA PHE A 1097 41.72 -38.41 -26.00
C PHE A 1097 43.15 -37.98 -26.36
N SER A 1098 43.76 -37.07 -25.59
CA SER A 1098 45.05 -36.45 -25.91
C SER A 1098 46.21 -37.00 -25.07
N GLN A 1099 45.90 -37.40 -23.84
CA GLN A 1099 46.79 -38.04 -22.87
C GLN A 1099 46.08 -39.26 -22.27
N PRO A 1100 45.65 -40.25 -23.09
CA PRO A 1100 44.82 -41.36 -22.63
C PRO A 1100 45.48 -42.20 -21.53
N GLN A 1101 46.81 -42.28 -21.50
CA GLN A 1101 47.60 -42.98 -20.49
C GLN A 1101 47.50 -42.37 -19.08
N CYS A 1102 47.04 -41.12 -18.96
CA CYS A 1102 46.85 -40.46 -17.67
C CYS A 1102 45.51 -40.81 -16.99
N PHE A 1103 44.63 -41.59 -17.63
CA PHE A 1103 43.28 -41.85 -17.11
C PHE A 1103 42.90 -43.35 -17.16
N PRO A 1104 42.19 -43.87 -16.14
CA PRO A 1104 41.65 -45.23 -16.19
C PRO A 1104 40.54 -45.37 -17.23
N TRP A 1105 40.71 -46.30 -18.18
CA TRP A 1105 39.71 -46.59 -19.23
C TRP A 1105 38.84 -47.81 -18.89
N ASP A 1106 39.45 -48.94 -18.59
CA ASP A 1106 38.77 -50.24 -18.45
C ASP A 1106 38.20 -50.45 -17.03
N ALA A 1107 39.02 -50.19 -16.00
CA ALA A 1107 38.68 -50.32 -14.59
C ALA A 1107 39.16 -49.09 -13.79
N ASP A 1108 38.52 -48.82 -12.66
CA ASP A 1108 38.93 -47.75 -11.73
C ASP A 1108 40.31 -48.08 -11.14
N ALA A 1109 41.20 -47.08 -11.04
CA ALA A 1109 42.62 -47.30 -10.70
C ALA A 1109 43.11 -46.29 -9.66
N GLY A 1110 43.69 -46.78 -8.55
CA GLY A 1110 44.24 -45.92 -7.50
C GLY A 1110 43.24 -44.94 -6.88
N GLY A 1111 41.96 -45.33 -6.81
CA GLY A 1111 40.85 -44.47 -6.39
C GLY A 1111 40.17 -43.71 -7.54
N VAL A 1112 40.88 -43.41 -8.62
CA VAL A 1112 40.41 -42.62 -9.76
C VAL A 1112 39.30 -43.34 -10.54
N LEU A 1113 38.16 -42.68 -10.73
CA LEU A 1113 36.99 -43.20 -11.46
C LEU A 1113 37.28 -43.36 -12.95
N ARG A 1114 36.91 -44.49 -13.57
CA ARG A 1114 37.11 -44.75 -14.99
C ARG A 1114 36.35 -43.78 -15.91
N VAL A 1115 36.95 -43.49 -17.07
CA VAL A 1115 36.47 -42.54 -18.09
C VAL A 1115 35.02 -42.80 -18.52
N SER A 1116 34.57 -44.06 -18.56
CA SER A 1116 33.20 -44.42 -18.95
C SER A 1116 32.12 -44.06 -17.91
N GLU A 1117 32.47 -44.01 -16.62
CA GLU A 1117 31.57 -43.54 -15.55
C GLU A 1117 31.65 -42.01 -15.39
N MET A 1118 32.87 -41.45 -15.41
CA MET A 1118 33.09 -40.01 -15.36
C MET A 1118 32.40 -39.30 -16.55
N THR A 1119 32.30 -39.96 -17.70
CA THR A 1119 31.49 -39.51 -18.85
C THR A 1119 30.04 -39.19 -18.48
N LYS A 1120 29.38 -40.05 -17.70
CA LYS A 1120 27.99 -39.87 -17.25
C LYS A 1120 27.87 -38.66 -16.31
N LYS A 1121 28.91 -38.43 -15.49
CA LYS A 1121 29.02 -37.29 -14.56
C LYS A 1121 29.33 -35.96 -15.26
N ILE A 1122 29.87 -35.96 -16.48
CA ILE A 1122 30.23 -34.77 -17.26
C ILE A 1122 29.21 -34.43 -18.37
N GLU A 1123 28.57 -35.42 -18.99
CA GLU A 1123 27.73 -35.20 -20.18
C GLU A 1123 26.55 -34.25 -19.94
N HIS A 1124 25.83 -34.41 -18.83
CA HIS A 1124 24.74 -33.51 -18.44
C HIS A 1124 25.23 -32.09 -18.08
N LYS A 1125 26.52 -31.90 -17.77
CA LYS A 1125 27.16 -30.59 -17.59
C LYS A 1125 27.42 -29.86 -18.92
N GLY A 1126 26.98 -30.42 -20.06
CA GLY A 1126 26.95 -29.76 -21.37
C GLY A 1126 28.13 -30.11 -22.29
N VAL A 1127 29.09 -30.88 -21.78
CA VAL A 1127 30.27 -31.33 -22.52
C VAL A 1127 30.03 -32.77 -22.98
N ASN A 1128 29.55 -32.94 -24.21
CA ASN A 1128 29.24 -34.24 -24.81
C ASN A 1128 30.07 -34.51 -26.07
N ASN A 1129 30.09 -35.77 -26.53
CA ASN A 1129 30.96 -36.21 -27.62
C ASN A 1129 30.63 -35.58 -28.99
N ARG A 1130 29.39 -35.10 -29.22
CA ARG A 1130 29.06 -34.35 -30.44
C ARG A 1130 29.80 -33.01 -30.48
N VAL A 1131 29.97 -32.35 -29.33
CA VAL A 1131 30.72 -31.08 -29.21
C VAL A 1131 32.18 -31.30 -29.58
N LEU A 1132 32.85 -32.30 -29.02
CA LEU A 1132 34.25 -32.60 -29.35
C LEU A 1132 34.42 -32.99 -30.84
N ARG A 1133 33.45 -33.71 -31.43
CA ARG A 1133 33.43 -34.08 -32.85
C ARG A 1133 33.33 -32.86 -33.78
N GLU A 1134 32.38 -31.95 -33.53
CA GLU A 1134 32.19 -30.77 -34.39
C GLU A 1134 33.20 -29.63 -34.13
N LEU A 1135 33.87 -29.61 -32.97
CA LEU A 1135 35.10 -28.82 -32.80
C LEU A 1135 36.27 -29.36 -33.63
N GLY A 1136 36.18 -30.61 -34.11
CA GLY A 1136 37.24 -31.30 -34.83
C GLY A 1136 38.32 -31.91 -33.92
N TRP A 1137 38.11 -31.95 -32.60
CA TRP A 1137 39.08 -32.51 -31.65
C TRP A 1137 39.21 -34.04 -31.76
N VAL A 1138 38.09 -34.71 -32.04
CA VAL A 1138 38.00 -36.17 -32.19
C VAL A 1138 37.34 -36.56 -33.50
N LYS A 1139 37.74 -37.72 -34.02
CA LYS A 1139 37.15 -38.38 -35.20
C LYS A 1139 36.48 -39.68 -34.78
N VAL A 1140 35.34 -40.01 -35.41
CA VAL A 1140 34.70 -41.33 -35.27
C VAL A 1140 35.51 -42.32 -36.08
N VAL A 1141 35.88 -43.45 -35.48
CA VAL A 1141 36.65 -44.53 -36.14
C VAL A 1141 35.81 -45.75 -36.46
N HIS A 1142 34.78 -46.04 -35.67
CA HIS A 1142 33.82 -47.11 -35.96
C HIS A 1142 32.45 -46.82 -35.36
N GLY A 1143 31.39 -47.34 -35.99
CA GLY A 1143 30.00 -47.12 -35.60
C GLY A 1143 29.39 -45.85 -36.21
N ASN A 1144 28.06 -45.85 -36.33
CA ASN A 1144 27.27 -44.79 -36.99
C ASN A 1144 26.24 -44.15 -36.03
N ARG A 1145 26.61 -43.97 -34.75
CA ARG A 1145 25.73 -43.33 -33.76
C ARG A 1145 25.76 -41.81 -33.95
N ASP A 1146 24.58 -41.19 -33.88
CA ASP A 1146 24.45 -39.72 -33.81
C ASP A 1146 25.29 -39.12 -32.66
N SER A 1147 25.28 -39.82 -31.53
CA SER A 1147 26.05 -39.52 -30.32
C SER A 1147 27.06 -40.65 -30.10
N PRO A 1148 28.31 -40.51 -30.56
CA PRO A 1148 29.31 -41.57 -30.45
C PRO A 1148 29.73 -41.80 -28.99
N ARG A 1149 29.98 -43.06 -28.63
CA ARG A 1149 30.62 -43.43 -27.35
C ARG A 1149 32.11 -43.09 -27.35
N ASN A 1150 32.75 -43.02 -26.18
CA ASN A 1150 34.18 -42.67 -26.12
C ASN A 1150 35.06 -43.70 -26.85
N ASN A 1151 34.71 -44.98 -26.81
CA ASN A 1151 35.42 -46.04 -27.55
C ASN A 1151 35.15 -46.02 -29.06
N GLU A 1152 34.16 -45.26 -29.55
CA GLU A 1152 33.90 -45.06 -30.98
C GLU A 1152 34.71 -43.89 -31.57
N LEU A 1153 35.57 -43.26 -30.75
CA LEU A 1153 36.29 -42.03 -31.04
C LEU A 1153 37.80 -42.18 -30.83
N THR A 1154 38.58 -41.48 -31.65
CA THR A 1154 40.01 -41.22 -31.41
C THR A 1154 40.30 -39.73 -31.56
N LEU A 1155 41.47 -39.29 -31.07
CA LEU A 1155 41.97 -37.95 -31.37
C LEU A 1155 42.01 -37.71 -32.89
N SER A 1156 41.70 -36.50 -33.30
CA SER A 1156 41.98 -36.06 -34.68
C SER A 1156 43.47 -36.12 -34.98
N ASP A 1157 43.79 -36.16 -36.27
CA ASP A 1157 45.15 -36.21 -36.77
C ASP A 1157 46.03 -35.06 -36.22
N ARG A 1158 47.25 -35.37 -35.75
CA ARG A 1158 48.13 -34.40 -35.07
C ARG A 1158 48.52 -33.26 -36.00
N ASP A 1159 48.83 -33.52 -37.26
CA ASP A 1159 49.23 -32.48 -38.21
C ASP A 1159 48.05 -31.58 -38.56
N ARG A 1160 46.85 -32.16 -38.69
CA ARG A 1160 45.61 -31.39 -38.87
C ARG A 1160 45.31 -30.49 -37.67
N LEU A 1161 45.50 -30.97 -36.44
CA LEU A 1161 45.32 -30.15 -35.24
C LEU A 1161 46.41 -29.05 -35.15
N VAL A 1162 47.68 -29.35 -35.43
CA VAL A 1162 48.75 -28.35 -35.48
C VAL A 1162 48.55 -27.33 -36.62
N GLN A 1163 47.89 -27.72 -37.73
CA GLN A 1163 47.42 -26.79 -38.77
C GLN A 1163 46.29 -25.89 -38.26
N GLN A 1164 45.29 -26.45 -37.55
CA GLN A 1164 44.20 -25.68 -36.95
C GLN A 1164 44.70 -24.67 -35.89
N ARG A 1165 45.71 -25.02 -35.08
CA ARG A 1165 46.42 -24.09 -34.19
C ARG A 1165 47.05 -22.93 -34.97
N ARG A 1166 47.81 -23.22 -36.03
CA ARG A 1166 48.48 -22.21 -36.87
C ARG A 1166 47.48 -21.25 -37.51
N GLU A 1167 46.37 -21.76 -38.03
CA GLU A 1167 45.33 -20.94 -38.64
C GLU A 1167 44.59 -20.08 -37.61
N LEU A 1168 44.24 -20.62 -36.43
CA LEU A 1168 43.64 -19.82 -35.36
C LEU A 1168 44.60 -18.74 -34.82
N LEU A 1169 45.90 -19.02 -34.72
CA LEU A 1169 46.90 -18.01 -34.36
C LEU A 1169 46.98 -16.88 -35.40
N ARG A 1170 47.00 -17.22 -36.70
CA ARG A 1170 46.96 -16.25 -37.80
C ARG A 1170 45.66 -15.41 -37.76
N LEU A 1171 44.54 -16.04 -37.44
CA LEU A 1171 43.23 -15.41 -37.35
C LEU A 1171 42.99 -14.64 -36.04
N ARG A 1172 43.90 -14.62 -35.05
CA ARG A 1172 43.73 -13.74 -33.87
C ARG A 1172 43.54 -12.27 -34.25
N GLN A 1173 44.04 -11.87 -35.41
CA GLN A 1173 43.96 -10.52 -35.98
C GLN A 1173 42.72 -10.29 -36.88
N ASP A 1174 41.80 -11.26 -36.93
CA ASP A 1174 40.44 -11.21 -37.50
C ASP A 1174 39.50 -12.07 -36.64
N ALA A 1175 38.85 -11.45 -35.65
CA ALA A 1175 37.91 -12.13 -34.78
C ALA A 1175 36.70 -12.76 -35.51
N VAL A 1176 36.33 -12.28 -36.70
CA VAL A 1176 35.22 -12.86 -37.47
C VAL A 1176 35.67 -14.17 -38.10
N GLY A 1177 36.84 -14.20 -38.73
CA GLY A 1177 37.48 -15.41 -39.25
C GLY A 1177 37.76 -16.44 -38.17
N PHE A 1178 38.30 -16.02 -37.02
CA PHE A 1178 38.61 -16.91 -35.89
C PHE A 1178 37.37 -17.66 -35.37
N ILE A 1179 36.31 -16.91 -35.05
CA ILE A 1179 35.04 -17.45 -34.56
C ILE A 1179 34.36 -18.33 -35.62
N ARG A 1180 34.44 -17.94 -36.90
CA ARG A 1180 33.96 -18.76 -38.04
C ARG A 1180 34.65 -20.13 -38.10
N VAL A 1181 35.97 -20.22 -37.84
CA VAL A 1181 36.69 -21.51 -37.86
C VAL A 1181 36.24 -22.43 -36.72
N ILE A 1182 36.00 -21.89 -35.52
CA ILE A 1182 35.58 -22.68 -34.35
C ILE A 1182 34.13 -23.16 -34.47
N PHE A 1183 33.19 -22.28 -34.81
CA PHE A 1183 31.75 -22.63 -34.87
C PHE A 1183 31.28 -23.11 -36.25
N ARG A 1184 32.16 -23.11 -37.26
CA ARG A 1184 31.87 -23.46 -38.67
C ARG A 1184 30.66 -22.70 -39.25
N SER A 1185 30.45 -21.46 -38.81
CA SER A 1185 29.28 -20.63 -39.12
C SER A 1185 29.68 -19.23 -39.54
N TYR A 1186 28.86 -18.61 -40.40
CA TYR A 1186 28.97 -17.21 -40.82
C TYR A 1186 28.01 -16.30 -40.04
N ASP A 1187 27.22 -16.83 -39.10
CA ASP A 1187 26.31 -16.01 -38.29
C ASP A 1187 27.10 -15.14 -37.29
N SER A 1188 27.04 -13.83 -37.51
CA SER A 1188 27.69 -12.81 -36.67
C SER A 1188 27.27 -12.85 -35.21
N ILE A 1189 26.14 -13.48 -34.85
CA ILE A 1189 25.73 -13.63 -33.45
C ILE A 1189 26.78 -14.37 -32.61
N TRP A 1190 27.56 -15.28 -33.20
CA TRP A 1190 28.64 -15.97 -32.46
C TRP A 1190 29.79 -15.02 -32.09
N VAL A 1191 30.07 -14.02 -32.93
CA VAL A 1191 31.05 -12.96 -32.62
C VAL A 1191 30.53 -12.05 -31.50
N GLU A 1192 29.24 -11.69 -31.53
CA GLU A 1192 28.64 -10.88 -30.46
C GLU A 1192 28.57 -11.63 -29.11
N ARG A 1193 28.36 -12.96 -29.14
CA ARG A 1193 28.32 -13.82 -27.95
C ARG A 1193 29.70 -14.05 -27.32
N CYS A 1194 30.79 -14.03 -28.11
CA CYS A 1194 32.18 -14.11 -27.64
C CYS A 1194 32.79 -12.75 -27.26
N SER A 1195 31.98 -11.70 -27.06
CA SER A 1195 32.46 -10.32 -26.81
C SER A 1195 33.39 -10.13 -25.61
N LEU A 1196 33.52 -11.12 -24.71
CA LEU A 1196 34.51 -11.10 -23.62
C LEU A 1196 35.96 -11.31 -24.09
N ILE A 1197 36.18 -11.91 -25.27
CA ILE A 1197 37.51 -12.13 -25.86
C ILE A 1197 37.73 -11.34 -27.17
N VAL A 1198 36.74 -10.57 -27.62
CA VAL A 1198 36.83 -9.74 -28.82
C VAL A 1198 37.11 -8.30 -28.39
N LYS A 1199 38.35 -7.84 -28.55
CA LYS A 1199 38.74 -6.44 -28.34
C LYS A 1199 38.63 -5.63 -29.63
N GLU A 1200 38.44 -4.33 -29.51
CA GLU A 1200 38.57 -3.37 -30.61
C GLU A 1200 39.94 -2.68 -30.51
N GLU A 1201 40.71 -2.72 -31.59
CA GLU A 1201 41.90 -1.88 -31.86
C GLU A 1201 41.52 -0.78 -32.87
#